data_AF-A0A8R7PIR9-F1
#
_entry.id   AF-A0A8R7PIR9-F1
#
_cell.length_a   1.000
_cell.length_b   1.000
_cell.length_c   1.000
_cell.angle_alpha   90.00
_cell.angle_beta   90.00
_cell.angle_gamma   90.00
#
_symmetry.space_group_name_H-M   'P 1'
#
loop_
_entity.id
_entity.type
_entity.pdbx_description
1 polymer ?
#
loop_
_entity_poly.entity_id
_entity_poly.type
_entity_poly.pdbx_seq_one_letter_code
_entity_poly.pdbx_strand_id
1 'polypeptide(L)'
;MGLVGPRRGVPGGAVVFATAVALIQIVFLVHPTSAQQSPRVVPAEGYCSMYGICANRTDGKVLNCVNATKAVKPDTLFSTRIQSLCPTITGDVCCTVDQFDTLHQQVQQAVPFLVGCPACLRNFLNLFCEMSCSPNQSLFINVTSAKQVKNITTVDGIDYYITSNYGEELYNSCKEVKFGTLNTRAMDFLGGGAKTYKEWLAFLGRQANPNEPGSPYLITYRPDLSGSSGVKPLNTTVYSCGDPSLGCSCGDCPSSSVCMGSLLPQSMTETSCSVKMGSLKAGCLDFSLAVVYIVFLCAILLWGLLYRTRGRTGFPSQTKPPKNADDKLHSNNNGNVPENSVQVPKAASSSIVQTYMSTFFRRHGVFVTRHPLLVLCASLLVPILLCIGLIRFKVETRPEKLWVSPGSQTAYEKQYFDSHLAPFYRIEQLVLATSASGQLEAPTIVNDNNFKLLFQIQKKIDDLRANYSGSTVSLADICLKPLSTDCATQSVLQYFQLDPKKHDDLGIDHAKFCFEHYSSEETCLSTFQSPIDPSTILGGFPGSNFTEASAFVITYPVNNKVETTGQENGKAMAWERAYINLVKEEILPMVLAQNLTLSFSSESSIKDELNRESTADAITIVVSYIVMFAYISFTLGDRPSRLWALFVSSKVLLGLSGVVLVMLSVLGSMGFFSAVGVKSTLIIMEVIPFLVLAVGVDNMCILVHAVKRQPDGIVLEERISNALVEVGPSITLASLAEVLAFSVSAINPMPATRAFSMFAAMAVLLDFLLQVTAFVALIVYDFRRAEDGRIDCVPCARLKSSTVAGDSKCPNKNPCLLC
;
A
#
# COMPACT_ATOMS: atom_id res chain seq x y z
N MET A 1 -54.80 0.33 -4.14
CA MET A 1 -55.54 1.54 -3.69
C MET A 1 -54.73 2.74 -4.19
N GLY A 2 -54.93 3.28 -5.38
CA GLY A 2 -56.11 3.98 -5.92
C GLY A 2 -55.79 5.49 -5.92
N LEU A 3 -56.05 6.35 -6.90
CA LEU A 3 -56.64 6.28 -8.25
C LEU A 3 -56.58 7.74 -8.80
N VAL A 4 -56.46 7.92 -10.13
CA VAL A 4 -56.92 9.09 -10.95
C VAL A 4 -56.11 10.42 -10.96
N GLY A 5 -55.40 10.67 -12.07
CA GLY A 5 -55.91 11.37 -13.29
C GLY A 5 -56.05 12.91 -13.34
N PRO A 6 -56.00 13.54 -14.54
CA PRO A 6 -55.37 14.85 -14.82
C PRO A 6 -56.32 15.96 -15.31
N ARG A 7 -55.85 17.22 -15.44
CA ARG A 7 -56.54 18.27 -16.25
C ARG A 7 -55.61 19.24 -16.99
N ARG A 8 -55.99 19.47 -18.26
CA ARG A 8 -55.58 20.50 -19.23
C ARG A 8 -56.04 21.91 -18.82
N GLY A 9 -55.34 22.92 -19.31
CA GLY A 9 -55.84 24.30 -19.42
C GLY A 9 -55.04 25.15 -20.42
N VAL A 10 -55.67 25.49 -21.54
CA VAL A 10 -55.38 26.57 -22.52
C VAL A 10 -56.76 27.23 -22.72
N PRO A 11 -56.94 28.57 -22.79
CA PRO A 11 -56.86 29.29 -24.08
C PRO A 11 -56.58 30.81 -24.10
N GLY A 12 -56.18 31.30 -25.29
CA GLY A 12 -56.49 32.63 -25.87
C GLY A 12 -55.65 33.82 -25.37
N GLY A 13 -55.11 34.74 -26.18
CA GLY A 13 -55.31 35.09 -27.60
C GLY A 13 -55.76 36.56 -27.74
N ALA A 14 -54.92 37.45 -28.31
CA ALA A 14 -55.23 38.68 -29.10
C ALA A 14 -53.96 39.60 -29.15
N VAL A 15 -53.33 39.99 -30.28
CA VAL A 15 -53.79 40.84 -31.42
C VAL A 15 -53.92 42.31 -30.92
N VAL A 16 -53.28 43.40 -31.41
CA VAL A 16 -52.64 43.72 -32.71
C VAL A 16 -52.13 45.21 -32.77
N PHE A 17 -51.25 45.55 -33.75
CA PHE A 17 -50.96 46.87 -34.40
C PHE A 17 -50.12 47.95 -33.63
N ALA A 18 -49.24 48.79 -34.23
CA ALA A 18 -49.10 49.35 -35.60
C ALA A 18 -47.68 49.93 -35.89
N THR A 19 -47.18 49.69 -37.13
CA THR A 19 -46.54 50.54 -38.18
C THR A 19 -46.16 52.02 -37.88
N ALA A 20 -45.24 52.75 -38.55
CA ALA A 20 -44.16 52.60 -39.55
C ALA A 20 -43.71 54.05 -39.95
N VAL A 21 -42.42 54.36 -40.14
CA VAL A 21 -41.87 55.49 -40.99
C VAL A 21 -40.37 55.21 -41.27
N ALA A 22 -39.96 54.76 -42.47
CA ALA A 22 -39.33 55.49 -43.60
C ALA A 22 -37.89 56.04 -43.33
N LEU A 23 -36.82 55.44 -43.89
CA LEU A 23 -36.14 55.68 -45.20
C LEU A 23 -34.99 56.72 -45.16
N ILE A 24 -33.79 56.31 -45.61
CA ILE A 24 -32.59 57.01 -46.19
C ILE A 24 -31.35 56.12 -45.85
N GLN A 25 -30.84 55.17 -46.68
CA GLN A 25 -29.97 55.29 -47.88
C GLN A 25 -28.79 56.28 -47.64
N ILE A 26 -27.50 55.90 -47.54
CA ILE A 26 -26.61 55.56 -48.67
C ILE A 26 -25.24 55.01 -48.15
N VAL A 27 -24.92 53.77 -48.58
CA VAL A 27 -23.70 53.29 -49.25
C VAL A 27 -22.29 53.52 -48.65
N PHE A 28 -21.63 52.40 -48.31
CA PHE A 28 -20.27 52.08 -48.79
C PHE A 28 -20.17 50.60 -49.20
N LEU A 29 -20.15 50.42 -50.52
CA LEU A 29 -19.64 49.33 -51.37
C LEU A 29 -18.95 48.12 -50.70
N VAL A 30 -19.62 46.96 -50.76
CA VAL A 30 -18.95 45.65 -50.87
C VAL A 30 -19.24 45.13 -52.28
N HIS A 31 -18.19 44.87 -53.05
CA HIS A 31 -18.27 44.24 -54.36
C HIS A 31 -19.00 42.90 -54.28
N PRO A 32 -19.98 42.61 -55.15
CA PRO A 32 -20.42 41.24 -55.34
C PRO A 32 -19.32 40.52 -56.11
N THR A 33 -18.54 39.68 -55.43
CA THR A 33 -17.80 38.64 -56.12
C THR A 33 -18.83 37.72 -56.78
N SER A 34 -18.77 37.68 -58.10
CA SER A 34 -19.46 36.70 -58.93
C SER A 34 -19.21 35.29 -58.36
N ALA A 35 -20.20 34.71 -57.70
CA ALA A 35 -20.25 33.27 -57.49
C ALA A 35 -20.59 32.66 -58.86
N GLN A 36 -19.54 32.28 -59.58
CA GLN A 36 -19.65 31.61 -60.87
C GLN A 36 -20.31 30.24 -60.60
N GLN A 37 -21.56 30.07 -61.03
CA GLN A 37 -22.27 28.80 -60.97
C GLN A 37 -21.46 27.73 -61.70
N SER A 38 -20.95 26.74 -60.96
CA SER A 38 -20.25 25.58 -61.51
C SER A 38 -21.17 24.82 -62.48
N PRO A 39 -20.66 24.23 -63.58
CA PRO A 39 -21.47 23.40 -64.46
C PRO A 39 -22.07 22.26 -63.65
N ARG A 40 -23.41 22.19 -63.62
CA ARG A 40 -24.14 21.14 -62.91
C ARG A 40 -23.85 19.80 -63.58
N VAL A 41 -22.94 19.01 -63.02
CA VAL A 41 -22.68 17.63 -63.46
C VAL A 41 -23.98 16.86 -63.26
N VAL A 42 -24.52 16.29 -64.34
CA VAL A 42 -25.69 15.41 -64.27
C VAL A 42 -25.22 14.09 -63.65
N PRO A 43 -25.78 13.65 -62.51
CA PRO A 43 -25.42 12.37 -61.91
C PRO A 43 -25.65 11.22 -62.91
N ALA A 44 -24.61 10.44 -63.20
CA ALA A 44 -24.68 9.35 -64.16
C ALA A 44 -23.73 8.20 -63.76
N GLU A 45 -24.13 6.96 -64.04
CA GLU A 45 -23.29 5.79 -63.78
C GLU A 45 -22.03 5.83 -64.66
N GLY A 46 -20.88 5.46 -64.08
CA GLY A 46 -19.57 5.47 -64.76
C GLY A 46 -18.97 6.87 -64.98
N TYR A 47 -19.45 7.90 -64.28
CA TYR A 47 -18.91 9.27 -64.33
C TYR A 47 -18.34 9.72 -62.99
N CYS A 48 -17.23 10.45 -63.09
CA CYS A 48 -16.50 11.08 -62.00
C CYS A 48 -16.97 12.52 -61.79
N SER A 49 -17.03 12.98 -60.55
CA SER A 49 -17.25 14.40 -60.21
C SER A 49 -15.94 15.18 -60.13
N MET A 50 -14.85 14.49 -59.80
CA MET A 50 -13.50 15.03 -59.65
C MET A 50 -12.50 14.07 -60.27
N TYR A 51 -11.48 14.58 -60.97
CA TYR A 51 -10.46 13.74 -61.58
C TYR A 51 -9.12 14.49 -61.72
N GLY A 52 -8.05 13.95 -61.14
CA GLY A 52 -6.71 14.54 -61.11
C GLY A 52 -6.47 15.58 -59.99
N ILE A 53 -5.20 15.89 -59.75
CA ILE A 53 -4.73 16.94 -58.82
C ILE A 53 -4.39 18.19 -59.65
N CYS A 54 -4.92 19.35 -59.27
CA CYS A 54 -4.80 20.58 -60.04
C CYS A 54 -3.94 21.67 -59.38
N ALA A 55 -3.91 21.71 -58.04
CA ALA A 55 -3.10 22.69 -57.31
C ALA A 55 -2.78 22.19 -55.90
N ASN A 56 -1.89 22.91 -55.22
CA ASN A 56 -1.59 22.69 -53.80
C ASN A 56 -1.92 23.95 -53.02
N ARG A 57 -2.44 23.75 -51.80
CA ARG A 57 -2.61 24.78 -50.78
C ARG A 57 -1.23 25.20 -50.25
N THR A 58 -1.15 26.34 -49.58
CA THR A 58 0.11 26.95 -49.10
C THR A 58 0.90 26.06 -48.13
N ASP A 59 0.25 25.11 -47.47
CA ASP A 59 0.82 24.10 -46.56
C ASP A 59 1.20 22.78 -47.26
N GLY A 60 1.17 22.75 -48.59
CA GLY A 60 1.54 21.57 -49.39
C GLY A 60 0.42 20.56 -49.62
N LYS A 61 -0.77 20.74 -49.01
CA LYS A 61 -1.92 19.83 -49.25
C LYS A 61 -2.46 19.97 -50.67
N VAL A 62 -2.66 18.84 -51.34
CA VAL A 62 -3.13 18.78 -52.74
C VAL A 62 -4.64 19.02 -52.85
N LEU A 63 -5.08 19.64 -53.95
CA LEU A 63 -6.47 19.95 -54.27
C LEU A 63 -6.87 19.29 -55.58
N ASN A 64 -8.03 18.63 -55.56
CA ASN A 64 -8.58 17.92 -56.72
C ASN A 64 -9.15 18.90 -57.76
N CYS A 65 -9.15 18.47 -59.02
CA CYS A 65 -9.74 19.20 -60.13
C CYS A 65 -11.26 19.04 -60.19
N VAL A 66 -11.98 20.10 -60.56
CA VAL A 66 -13.41 20.04 -60.90
C VAL A 66 -13.55 19.60 -62.36
N ASN A 67 -13.40 18.30 -62.61
CA ASN A 67 -13.45 17.74 -63.97
C ASN A 67 -14.38 16.53 -64.02
N ALA A 68 -15.48 16.67 -64.76
CA ALA A 68 -16.46 15.59 -64.92
C ALA A 68 -16.07 14.71 -66.11
N THR A 69 -15.42 13.59 -65.82
CA THR A 69 -14.94 12.64 -66.84
C THR A 69 -15.59 11.28 -66.68
N LYS A 70 -15.61 10.49 -67.75
CA LYS A 70 -15.97 9.08 -67.66
C LYS A 70 -14.87 8.34 -66.87
N ALA A 71 -15.25 7.35 -66.07
CA ALA A 71 -14.32 6.49 -65.34
C ALA A 71 -13.30 5.84 -66.31
N VAL A 72 -12.05 5.76 -65.87
CA VAL A 72 -10.92 5.32 -66.70
C VAL A 72 -10.46 3.95 -66.25
N LYS A 73 -10.22 3.04 -67.19
CA LYS A 73 -9.66 1.73 -66.88
C LYS A 73 -8.19 1.86 -66.47
N PRO A 74 -7.81 1.47 -65.24
CA PRO A 74 -6.43 1.55 -64.78
C PRO A 74 -5.54 0.49 -65.48
N ASP A 75 -4.25 0.76 -65.59
CA ASP A 75 -3.26 -0.23 -66.00
C ASP A 75 -3.11 -1.34 -64.95
N THR A 76 -2.52 -2.47 -65.33
CA THR A 76 -2.44 -3.66 -64.45
C THR A 76 -1.69 -3.37 -63.16
N LEU A 77 -0.64 -2.56 -63.20
CA LEU A 77 0.16 -2.21 -62.02
C LEU A 77 -0.62 -1.28 -61.09
N PHE A 78 -1.31 -0.27 -61.64
CA PHE A 78 -2.16 0.60 -60.83
C PHE A 78 -3.37 -0.13 -60.25
N SER A 79 -4.00 -1.03 -61.01
CA SER A 79 -5.11 -1.87 -60.53
C SER A 79 -4.71 -2.71 -59.31
N THR A 80 -3.52 -3.33 -59.31
CA THR A 80 -3.01 -4.06 -58.14
C THR A 80 -2.74 -3.14 -56.95
N ARG A 81 -2.24 -1.91 -57.18
CA ARG A 81 -2.08 -0.93 -56.09
C ARG A 81 -3.41 -0.54 -55.47
N ILE A 82 -4.45 -0.29 -56.28
CA ILE A 82 -5.79 0.02 -55.78
C ILE A 82 -6.34 -1.11 -54.93
N GLN A 83 -6.19 -2.36 -55.39
CA GLN A 83 -6.66 -3.54 -54.64
C GLN A 83 -5.97 -3.72 -53.28
N SER A 84 -4.74 -3.21 -53.10
CA SER A 84 -4.03 -3.32 -51.81
C SER A 84 -4.69 -2.50 -50.69
N LEU A 85 -5.27 -1.34 -51.02
CA LEU A 85 -5.91 -0.43 -50.06
C LEU A 85 -7.45 -0.54 -50.12
N CYS A 86 -7.99 -0.59 -51.33
CA CYS A 86 -9.42 -0.49 -51.66
C CYS A 86 -9.90 -1.73 -52.43
N PRO A 87 -9.98 -2.92 -51.80
CA PRO A 87 -10.34 -4.17 -52.48
C PRO A 87 -11.80 -4.19 -52.97
N THR A 88 -12.65 -3.28 -52.49
CA THR A 88 -14.05 -3.15 -52.93
C THR A 88 -14.18 -2.52 -54.32
N ILE A 89 -13.14 -1.82 -54.80
CA ILE A 89 -13.16 -1.14 -56.10
C ILE A 89 -12.56 -2.06 -57.15
N THR A 90 -13.38 -2.47 -58.12
CA THR A 90 -12.96 -3.30 -59.25
C THR A 90 -13.41 -2.68 -60.57
N GLY A 91 -12.53 -2.68 -61.57
CA GLY A 91 -12.85 -2.18 -62.92
C GLY A 91 -12.34 -0.76 -63.15
N ASP A 92 -13.16 0.07 -63.79
CA ASP A 92 -12.84 1.46 -64.08
C ASP A 92 -12.78 2.30 -62.78
N VAL A 93 -11.96 3.35 -62.76
CA VAL A 93 -11.73 4.16 -61.56
C VAL A 93 -11.75 5.66 -61.87
N CYS A 94 -12.08 6.45 -60.85
CA CYS A 94 -12.14 7.92 -60.92
C CYS A 94 -10.94 8.63 -60.29
N CYS A 95 -9.80 7.94 -60.17
CA CYS A 95 -8.58 8.51 -59.59
C CYS A 95 -7.36 8.27 -60.46
N THR A 96 -6.39 9.18 -60.33
CA THR A 96 -5.04 9.06 -60.91
C THR A 96 -4.08 8.43 -59.91
N VAL A 97 -2.89 8.00 -60.38
CA VAL A 97 -1.85 7.40 -59.51
C VAL A 97 -1.47 8.35 -58.37
N ASP A 98 -1.26 9.63 -58.66
CA ASP A 98 -0.89 10.64 -57.65
C ASP A 98 -2.01 10.88 -56.63
N GLN A 99 -3.28 10.85 -57.05
CA GLN A 99 -4.43 10.94 -56.13
C GLN A 99 -4.50 9.73 -55.20
N PHE A 100 -4.25 8.53 -55.73
CA PHE A 100 -4.24 7.32 -54.94
C PHE A 100 -3.06 7.28 -53.96
N ASP A 101 -1.85 7.66 -54.38
CA ASP A 101 -0.67 7.70 -53.52
C ASP A 101 -0.86 8.75 -52.39
N THR A 102 -1.48 9.89 -52.70
CA THR A 102 -1.89 10.88 -51.69
C THR A 102 -2.89 10.29 -50.69
N LEU A 103 -3.96 9.66 -51.20
CA LEU A 103 -4.97 9.01 -50.36
C LEU A 103 -4.32 7.99 -49.42
N HIS A 104 -3.44 7.15 -49.97
CA HIS A 104 -2.71 6.12 -49.22
C HIS A 104 -1.91 6.72 -48.06
N GLN A 105 -1.12 7.77 -48.31
CA GLN A 105 -0.34 8.44 -47.26
C GLN A 105 -1.22 9.07 -46.18
N GLN A 106 -2.37 9.65 -46.54
CA GLN A 106 -3.27 10.28 -45.58
C GLN A 106 -3.97 9.26 -44.68
N VAL A 107 -4.49 8.17 -45.24
CA VAL A 107 -5.19 7.16 -44.44
C VAL A 107 -4.25 6.29 -43.61
N GLN A 108 -2.97 6.18 -44.01
CA GLN A 108 -1.95 5.46 -43.23
C GLN A 108 -1.75 6.02 -41.81
N GLN A 109 -1.97 7.33 -41.61
CA GLN A 109 -1.85 7.95 -40.29
C GLN A 109 -2.90 7.45 -39.29
N ALA A 110 -4.06 6.97 -39.77
CA ALA A 110 -5.13 6.45 -38.94
C ALA A 110 -4.96 4.96 -38.58
N VAL A 111 -4.11 4.23 -39.31
CA VAL A 111 -3.94 2.77 -39.15
C VAL A 111 -3.48 2.38 -37.74
N PRO A 112 -2.50 3.04 -37.10
CA PRO A 112 -2.05 2.66 -35.75
C PRO A 112 -3.15 2.74 -34.68
N PHE A 113 -4.17 3.58 -34.88
CA PHE A 113 -5.29 3.74 -33.96
C PHE A 113 -6.38 2.67 -34.15
N LEU A 114 -6.59 2.21 -35.38
CA LEU A 114 -7.67 1.28 -35.73
C LEU A 114 -7.21 -0.17 -35.92
N VAL A 115 -5.90 -0.44 -35.77
CA VAL A 115 -5.31 -1.78 -36.00
C VAL A 115 -5.90 -2.88 -35.10
N GLY A 116 -6.42 -2.52 -33.92
CA GLY A 116 -7.09 -3.46 -33.00
C GLY A 116 -8.38 -4.09 -33.56
N CYS A 117 -9.01 -3.43 -34.54
CA CYS A 117 -10.24 -3.91 -35.17
C CYS A 117 -10.16 -3.82 -36.71
N PRO A 118 -9.80 -4.92 -37.39
CA PRO A 118 -9.71 -4.96 -38.86
C PRO A 118 -11.01 -4.59 -39.58
N ALA A 119 -12.18 -4.92 -39.03
CA ALA A 119 -13.48 -4.53 -39.59
C ALA A 119 -13.64 -3.00 -39.60
N CYS A 120 -13.38 -2.33 -38.47
CA CYS A 120 -13.41 -0.88 -38.36
C CYS A 120 -12.43 -0.23 -39.35
N LEU A 121 -11.17 -0.70 -39.37
CA LEU A 121 -10.16 -0.18 -40.28
C LEU A 121 -10.60 -0.33 -41.74
N ARG A 122 -11.16 -1.48 -42.12
CA ARG A 122 -11.66 -1.70 -43.48
C ARG A 122 -12.80 -0.74 -43.83
N ASN A 123 -13.76 -0.54 -42.94
CA ASN A 123 -14.88 0.36 -43.15
C ASN A 123 -14.41 1.82 -43.29
N PHE A 124 -13.46 2.24 -42.45
CA PHE A 124 -12.84 3.56 -42.49
C PHE A 124 -12.13 3.80 -43.82
N LEU A 125 -11.34 2.82 -44.30
CA LEU A 125 -10.68 2.91 -45.60
C LEU A 125 -11.70 2.98 -46.74
N ASN A 126 -12.75 2.14 -46.70
CA ASN A 126 -13.79 2.10 -47.74
C ASN A 126 -14.49 3.46 -47.91
N LEU A 127 -14.73 4.21 -46.81
CA LEU A 127 -15.34 5.55 -46.88
C LEU A 127 -14.56 6.50 -47.81
N PHE A 128 -13.22 6.53 -47.66
CA PHE A 128 -12.35 7.41 -48.46
C PHE A 128 -12.01 6.81 -49.83
N CYS A 129 -11.91 5.48 -49.93
CA CYS A 129 -11.76 4.79 -51.22
C CYS A 129 -12.92 5.11 -52.17
N GLU A 130 -14.17 4.98 -51.68
CA GLU A 130 -15.36 5.31 -52.47
C GLU A 130 -15.43 6.80 -52.81
N MET A 131 -15.00 7.66 -51.88
CA MET A 131 -14.94 9.10 -52.12
C MET A 131 -13.97 9.46 -53.25
N SER A 132 -12.79 8.85 -53.28
CA SER A 132 -11.68 9.26 -54.16
C SER A 132 -11.64 8.51 -55.49
N CYS A 133 -11.91 7.20 -55.51
CA CYS A 133 -11.61 6.33 -56.65
C CYS A 133 -12.82 5.60 -57.25
N SER A 134 -14.02 5.70 -56.66
CA SER A 134 -15.19 4.95 -57.13
C SER A 134 -15.56 5.27 -58.59
N PRO A 135 -15.86 4.28 -59.45
CA PRO A 135 -16.30 4.52 -60.83
C PRO A 135 -17.62 5.30 -60.94
N ASN A 136 -18.43 5.28 -59.88
CA ASN A 136 -19.75 5.89 -59.82
C ASN A 136 -19.78 7.14 -58.92
N GLN A 137 -18.63 7.80 -58.75
CA GLN A 137 -18.44 8.94 -57.83
C GLN A 137 -19.51 10.03 -58.00
N SER A 138 -19.97 10.30 -59.23
CA SER A 138 -20.98 11.36 -59.49
C SER A 138 -22.39 11.06 -58.96
N LEU A 139 -22.68 9.82 -58.55
CA LEU A 139 -23.97 9.47 -57.96
C LEU A 139 -24.12 9.95 -56.52
N PHE A 140 -23.02 10.05 -55.77
CA PHE A 140 -23.03 10.36 -54.34
C PHE A 140 -22.08 11.48 -53.92
N ILE A 141 -21.34 12.09 -54.86
CA ILE A 141 -20.52 13.28 -54.59
C ILE A 141 -20.94 14.43 -55.50
N ASN A 142 -21.26 15.57 -54.90
CA ASN A 142 -21.53 16.81 -55.61
C ASN A 142 -20.52 17.90 -55.19
N VAL A 143 -19.92 18.58 -56.16
CA VAL A 143 -18.98 19.68 -55.90
C VAL A 143 -19.79 20.95 -55.62
N THR A 144 -19.73 21.45 -54.39
CA THR A 144 -20.54 22.60 -53.93
C THR A 144 -19.86 23.93 -54.16
N SER A 145 -18.55 24.01 -53.90
CA SER A 145 -17.74 25.20 -54.16
C SER A 145 -16.44 24.85 -54.87
N ALA A 146 -16.02 25.77 -55.73
CA ALA A 146 -14.75 25.70 -56.44
C ALA A 146 -13.98 27.01 -56.25
N LYS A 147 -12.66 26.91 -56.12
CA LYS A 147 -11.75 28.04 -55.91
C LYS A 147 -10.70 28.07 -57.02
N GLN A 148 -10.34 29.26 -57.45
CA GLN A 148 -9.27 29.48 -58.43
C GLN A 148 -7.92 29.54 -57.70
N VAL A 149 -7.02 28.60 -58.01
CA VAL A 149 -5.63 28.59 -57.50
C VAL A 149 -4.70 28.59 -58.71
N LYS A 150 -3.88 29.63 -58.87
CA LYS A 150 -2.97 29.81 -60.03
C LYS A 150 -3.69 29.70 -61.40
N ASN A 151 -4.87 30.30 -61.54
CA ASN A 151 -5.75 30.25 -62.73
C ASN A 151 -6.33 28.86 -63.09
N ILE A 152 -6.27 27.89 -62.17
CA ILE A 152 -6.91 26.57 -62.31
C ILE A 152 -8.05 26.44 -61.30
N THR A 153 -9.22 26.00 -61.77
CA THR A 153 -10.39 25.76 -60.92
C THR A 153 -10.21 24.46 -60.13
N THR A 154 -10.09 24.57 -58.81
CA THR A 154 -9.95 23.44 -57.89
C THR A 154 -11.16 23.30 -56.98
N VAL A 155 -11.38 22.10 -56.45
CA VAL A 155 -12.43 21.80 -55.48
C VAL A 155 -12.13 22.54 -54.17
N ASP A 156 -13.13 23.22 -53.62
CA ASP A 156 -13.08 23.94 -52.34
C ASP A 156 -14.10 23.40 -51.33
N GLY A 157 -15.15 22.71 -51.82
CA GLY A 157 -16.12 22.03 -50.99
C GLY A 157 -16.91 20.96 -51.76
N ILE A 158 -17.25 19.87 -51.08
CA ILE A 158 -18.09 18.79 -51.61
C ILE A 158 -19.21 18.41 -50.64
N ASP A 159 -20.35 18.03 -51.20
CA ASP A 159 -21.40 17.28 -50.51
C ASP A 159 -21.20 15.79 -50.79
N TYR A 160 -21.05 14.99 -49.74
CA TYR A 160 -20.95 13.53 -49.81
C TYR A 160 -22.23 12.91 -49.23
N TYR A 161 -23.04 12.32 -50.11
CA TYR A 161 -24.31 11.71 -49.76
C TYR A 161 -24.11 10.28 -49.28
N ILE A 162 -24.42 10.04 -48.01
CA ILE A 162 -24.30 8.74 -47.36
C ILE A 162 -25.63 8.38 -46.71
N THR A 163 -25.96 7.09 -46.66
CA THR A 163 -27.15 6.66 -45.93
C THR A 163 -26.92 6.70 -44.42
N SER A 164 -27.95 7.00 -43.64
CA SER A 164 -27.87 6.99 -42.17
C SER A 164 -27.46 5.61 -41.63
N ASN A 165 -27.92 4.53 -42.27
CA ASN A 165 -27.56 3.16 -41.91
C ASN A 165 -26.06 2.90 -42.08
N TYR A 166 -25.50 3.31 -43.22
CA TYR A 166 -24.07 3.18 -43.48
C TYR A 166 -23.23 3.95 -42.45
N GLY A 167 -23.59 5.19 -42.14
CA GLY A 167 -22.89 6.00 -41.13
C GLY A 167 -22.96 5.40 -39.72
N GLU A 168 -24.13 4.87 -39.33
CA GLU A 168 -24.34 4.27 -38.01
C GLU A 168 -23.59 2.93 -37.85
N GLU A 169 -23.62 2.06 -38.86
CA GLU A 169 -22.85 0.81 -38.85
C GLU A 169 -21.34 1.07 -38.85
N LEU A 170 -20.88 2.05 -39.63
CA LEU A 170 -19.48 2.47 -39.65
C LEU A 170 -19.03 2.93 -38.26
N TYR A 171 -19.78 3.82 -37.61
CA TYR A 171 -19.50 4.28 -36.25
C TYR A 171 -19.54 3.13 -35.23
N ASN A 172 -20.56 2.28 -35.27
CA ASN A 172 -20.68 1.15 -34.34
C ASN A 172 -19.54 0.14 -34.48
N SER A 173 -18.96 0.00 -35.67
CA SER A 173 -17.79 -0.86 -35.87
C SER A 173 -16.53 -0.34 -35.17
N CYS A 174 -16.44 0.98 -34.92
CA CYS A 174 -15.23 1.66 -34.46
C CYS A 174 -15.30 2.24 -33.03
N LYS A 175 -16.50 2.44 -32.48
CA LYS A 175 -16.70 3.21 -31.23
C LYS A 175 -16.03 2.65 -29.97
N GLU A 176 -15.76 1.34 -29.93
CA GLU A 176 -15.13 0.65 -28.79
C GLU A 176 -13.66 0.30 -29.04
N VAL A 177 -13.10 0.66 -30.20
CA VAL A 177 -11.71 0.35 -30.54
C VAL A 177 -10.77 1.13 -29.61
N LYS A 178 -9.81 0.43 -29.01
CA LYS A 178 -8.85 1.01 -28.06
C LYS A 178 -7.51 1.27 -28.73
N PHE A 179 -6.88 2.35 -28.30
CA PHE A 179 -5.49 2.63 -28.61
C PHE A 179 -4.59 2.03 -27.53
N GLY A 180 -3.88 0.95 -27.86
CA GLY A 180 -3.23 0.07 -26.90
C GLY A 180 -2.14 0.71 -26.01
N THR A 181 -1.52 1.82 -26.44
CA THR A 181 -0.44 2.48 -25.68
C THR A 181 -0.97 3.36 -24.54
N LEU A 182 -2.13 4.00 -24.73
CA LEU A 182 -2.75 4.89 -23.74
C LEU A 182 -3.98 4.28 -23.08
N ASN A 183 -4.44 3.11 -23.55
CA ASN A 183 -5.66 2.43 -23.09
C ASN A 183 -6.92 3.32 -23.17
N THR A 184 -6.91 4.31 -24.08
CA THR A 184 -8.02 5.22 -24.41
C THR A 184 -8.73 4.76 -25.69
N ARG A 185 -9.86 5.39 -26.04
CA ARG A 185 -10.61 5.01 -27.26
C ARG A 185 -9.94 5.66 -28.47
N ALA A 186 -9.85 4.91 -29.58
CA ALA A 186 -9.33 5.44 -30.85
C ALA A 186 -10.15 6.64 -31.36
N MET A 187 -11.44 6.68 -31.03
CA MET A 187 -12.35 7.79 -31.35
C MET A 187 -11.98 9.13 -30.68
N ASP A 188 -11.23 9.09 -29.58
CA ASP A 188 -10.76 10.32 -28.93
C ASP A 188 -9.75 11.06 -29.83
N PHE A 189 -8.96 10.30 -30.61
CA PHE A 189 -7.99 10.84 -31.57
C PHE A 189 -8.58 11.03 -32.97
N LEU A 190 -9.33 10.04 -33.48
CA LEU A 190 -9.84 10.03 -34.86
C LEU A 190 -11.23 10.65 -35.03
N GLY A 191 -11.89 11.02 -33.93
CA GLY A 191 -13.22 11.62 -33.96
C GLY A 191 -13.42 12.80 -33.01
N GLY A 192 -12.37 13.28 -32.35
CA GLY A 192 -12.48 14.37 -31.37
C GLY A 192 -13.48 14.06 -30.25
N GLY A 193 -13.54 12.82 -29.78
CA GLY A 193 -14.47 12.39 -28.73
C GLY A 193 -15.93 12.24 -29.17
N ALA A 194 -16.20 12.16 -30.48
CA ALA A 194 -17.55 11.99 -31.03
C ALA A 194 -18.31 10.81 -30.40
N LYS A 195 -19.54 11.08 -29.94
CA LYS A 195 -20.45 10.08 -29.36
C LYS A 195 -21.47 9.56 -30.36
N THR A 196 -21.60 10.25 -31.50
CA THR A 196 -22.52 9.89 -32.58
C THR A 196 -21.82 9.88 -33.93
N TYR A 197 -22.34 9.11 -34.90
CA TYR A 197 -21.77 9.06 -36.24
C TYR A 197 -21.77 10.43 -36.95
N LYS A 198 -22.75 11.29 -36.64
CA LYS A 198 -22.86 12.64 -37.23
C LYS A 198 -21.72 13.53 -36.77
N GLU A 199 -21.43 13.54 -35.47
CA GLU A 199 -20.29 14.26 -34.90
C GLU A 199 -18.98 13.74 -35.50
N TRP A 200 -18.84 12.42 -35.60
CA TRP A 200 -17.62 11.82 -36.14
C TRP A 200 -17.37 12.21 -37.59
N LEU A 201 -18.39 12.10 -38.45
CA LEU A 201 -18.27 12.48 -39.85
C LEU A 201 -18.11 14.00 -40.03
N ALA A 202 -18.74 14.81 -39.19
CA ALA A 202 -18.50 16.25 -39.18
C ALA A 202 -17.04 16.59 -38.85
N PHE A 203 -16.44 15.88 -37.89
CA PHE A 203 -15.02 16.01 -37.55
C PHE A 203 -14.12 15.62 -38.73
N LEU A 204 -14.36 14.46 -39.35
CA LEU A 204 -13.59 14.00 -40.53
C LEU A 204 -13.75 14.93 -41.74
N GLY A 205 -14.90 15.58 -41.86
CA GLY A 205 -15.23 16.46 -42.97
C GLY A 205 -14.77 17.90 -42.82
N ARG A 206 -14.31 18.31 -41.63
CA ARG A 206 -13.84 19.68 -41.41
C ARG A 206 -12.61 19.97 -42.27
N GLN A 207 -12.56 21.16 -42.84
CA GLN A 207 -11.33 21.64 -43.47
C GLN A 207 -10.28 21.87 -42.38
N ALA A 208 -9.15 21.16 -42.47
CA ALA A 208 -8.07 21.29 -41.50
C ALA A 208 -7.31 22.61 -41.66
N ASN A 209 -6.84 23.19 -40.55
CA ASN A 209 -6.00 24.39 -40.56
C ASN A 209 -4.64 24.10 -41.23
N PRO A 210 -3.84 25.13 -41.57
CA PRO A 210 -2.48 24.93 -42.06
C PRO A 210 -1.65 24.09 -41.07
N ASN A 211 -0.93 23.08 -41.56
CA ASN A 211 -0.08 22.15 -40.79
C ASN A 211 -0.80 21.17 -39.83
N GLU A 212 -2.13 21.16 -39.77
CA GLU A 212 -2.89 20.13 -39.03
C GLU A 212 -3.21 18.93 -39.94
N PRO A 213 -3.23 17.69 -39.42
CA PRO A 213 -3.75 16.53 -40.16
C PRO A 213 -5.26 16.68 -40.42
N GLY A 214 -5.72 16.19 -41.58
CA GLY A 214 -7.15 16.24 -41.96
C GLY A 214 -7.41 16.82 -43.35
N SER A 215 -8.70 16.98 -43.69
CA SER A 215 -9.14 17.25 -45.07
C SER A 215 -8.62 18.59 -45.62
N PRO A 216 -8.15 18.63 -46.89
CA PRO A 216 -7.68 19.87 -47.53
C PRO A 216 -8.80 20.87 -47.86
N TYR A 217 -10.03 20.39 -48.05
CA TYR A 217 -11.23 21.16 -48.36
C TYR A 217 -12.43 20.64 -47.56
N LEU A 218 -13.52 21.41 -47.51
CA LEU A 218 -14.68 21.04 -46.69
C LEU A 218 -15.45 19.87 -47.31
N ILE A 219 -15.71 18.82 -46.52
CA ILE A 219 -16.53 17.66 -46.92
C ILE A 219 -17.78 17.67 -46.04
N THR A 220 -18.94 17.95 -46.65
CA THR A 220 -20.22 17.95 -45.94
C THR A 220 -20.92 16.61 -46.14
N TYR A 221 -20.96 15.78 -45.09
CA TYR A 221 -21.69 14.53 -45.12
C TYR A 221 -23.19 14.77 -44.94
N ARG A 222 -24.00 14.37 -45.93
CA ARG A 222 -25.46 14.57 -45.90
C ARG A 222 -26.19 13.22 -45.82
N PRO A 223 -26.98 12.98 -44.76
CA PRO A 223 -28.00 11.95 -44.79
C PRO A 223 -29.12 12.43 -45.74
N ASP A 224 -29.65 11.53 -46.55
CA ASP A 224 -30.60 11.81 -47.64
C ASP A 224 -31.66 12.88 -47.32
N LEU A 225 -31.94 13.75 -48.30
CA LEU A 225 -32.98 14.78 -48.27
C LEU A 225 -33.70 14.79 -49.62
N SER A 226 -34.96 14.33 -49.58
CA SER A 226 -35.97 14.35 -50.62
C SER A 226 -35.94 15.63 -51.46
N GLY A 227 -35.56 15.53 -52.74
CA GLY A 227 -35.75 16.64 -53.70
C GLY A 227 -34.78 16.77 -54.86
N SER A 228 -33.66 16.04 -54.91
CA SER A 228 -32.74 16.08 -56.07
C SER A 228 -32.90 14.83 -56.94
N SER A 229 -33.44 15.00 -58.15
CA SER A 229 -33.54 13.92 -59.13
C SER A 229 -32.15 13.51 -59.63
N GLY A 230 -31.63 12.35 -59.20
CA GLY A 230 -30.44 11.72 -59.77
C GLY A 230 -29.33 11.33 -58.78
N VAL A 231 -29.33 11.83 -57.54
CA VAL A 231 -28.32 11.48 -56.53
C VAL A 231 -28.73 10.17 -55.83
N LYS A 232 -27.83 9.18 -55.80
CA LYS A 232 -28.00 7.90 -55.10
C LYS A 232 -26.96 7.83 -53.99
N PRO A 233 -27.35 7.94 -52.70
CA PRO A 233 -26.41 7.95 -51.59
C PRO A 233 -25.64 6.62 -51.50
N LEU A 234 -24.41 6.70 -50.99
CA LEU A 234 -23.58 5.51 -50.79
C LEU A 234 -24.24 4.55 -49.79
N ASN A 235 -24.41 3.30 -50.23
CA ASN A 235 -24.95 2.20 -49.43
C ASN A 235 -24.21 0.91 -49.77
N THR A 236 -22.90 0.91 -49.50
CA THR A 236 -22.05 -0.29 -49.63
C THR A 236 -22.08 -1.12 -48.34
N THR A 237 -21.69 -2.39 -48.42
CA THR A 237 -21.69 -3.29 -47.25
C THR A 237 -20.65 -2.84 -46.23
N VAL A 238 -21.08 -2.67 -44.98
CA VAL A 238 -20.21 -2.37 -43.83
C VAL A 238 -19.95 -3.66 -43.07
N TYR A 239 -18.71 -3.93 -42.71
CA TYR A 239 -18.36 -5.07 -41.89
C TYR A 239 -18.68 -4.76 -40.42
N SER A 240 -19.54 -5.58 -39.80
CA SER A 240 -19.74 -5.49 -38.35
C SER A 240 -18.45 -5.84 -37.62
N CYS A 241 -18.21 -5.24 -36.44
CA CYS A 241 -17.03 -5.59 -35.65
C CYS A 241 -17.06 -7.05 -35.14
N GLY A 242 -18.24 -7.70 -35.17
CA GLY A 242 -18.40 -9.13 -34.86
C GLY A 242 -18.34 -10.06 -36.06
N ASP A 243 -18.08 -9.55 -37.28
CA ASP A 243 -17.96 -10.37 -38.48
C ASP A 243 -16.74 -11.30 -38.39
N PRO A 244 -16.90 -12.63 -38.53
CA PRO A 244 -15.81 -13.59 -38.41
C PRO A 244 -14.74 -13.45 -39.51
N SER A 245 -15.06 -12.83 -40.66
CA SER A 245 -14.11 -12.63 -41.76
C SER A 245 -13.07 -11.54 -41.47
N LEU A 246 -13.45 -10.53 -40.67
CA LEU A 246 -12.62 -9.42 -40.22
C LEU A 246 -12.73 -9.25 -38.70
N GLY A 247 -12.56 -10.36 -37.97
CA GLY A 247 -12.80 -10.43 -36.54
C GLY A 247 -11.97 -9.42 -35.75
N CYS A 248 -12.65 -8.59 -34.95
CA CYS A 248 -12.00 -7.65 -34.04
C CYS A 248 -11.65 -8.31 -32.70
N SER A 249 -10.64 -7.77 -32.03
CA SER A 249 -10.26 -8.20 -30.69
C SER A 249 -11.42 -7.95 -29.71
N CYS A 250 -11.53 -8.76 -28.65
CA CYS A 250 -12.61 -8.60 -27.68
C CYS A 250 -12.52 -7.29 -26.89
N GLY A 251 -11.31 -6.76 -26.71
CA GLY A 251 -11.08 -5.47 -26.07
C GLY A 251 -11.57 -4.29 -26.91
N ASP A 252 -11.62 -4.47 -28.23
CA ASP A 252 -11.97 -3.44 -29.23
C ASP A 252 -13.41 -3.57 -29.76
N CYS A 253 -14.04 -4.74 -29.60
CA CYS A 253 -15.44 -4.98 -29.93
C CYS A 253 -16.02 -6.04 -28.98
N PRO A 254 -16.83 -5.65 -27.98
CA PRO A 254 -17.50 -6.59 -27.07
C PRO A 254 -18.49 -7.54 -27.77
N SER A 255 -19.00 -7.13 -28.94
CA SER A 255 -19.89 -7.92 -29.78
C SER A 255 -19.15 -8.92 -30.70
N SER A 256 -17.83 -9.04 -30.56
CA SER A 256 -17.04 -9.99 -31.33
C SER A 256 -17.43 -11.43 -30.99
N SER A 257 -17.54 -12.28 -32.02
CA SER A 257 -17.86 -13.70 -31.87
C SER A 257 -16.84 -14.45 -31.00
N VAL A 258 -15.62 -13.92 -30.89
CA VAL A 258 -14.54 -14.44 -30.03
C VAL A 258 -14.79 -14.17 -28.54
N CYS A 259 -15.54 -13.11 -28.18
CA CYS A 259 -15.85 -12.75 -26.78
C CYS A 259 -16.80 -13.73 -26.08
N MET A 260 -17.64 -14.42 -26.83
CA MET A 260 -18.64 -15.36 -26.28
C MET A 260 -18.01 -16.61 -25.64
N GLY A 261 -16.69 -16.84 -25.82
CA GLY A 261 -15.96 -17.94 -25.19
C GLY A 261 -15.57 -17.70 -23.73
N SER A 262 -15.61 -16.45 -23.27
CA SER A 262 -15.36 -16.10 -21.87
C SER A 262 -16.68 -15.71 -21.21
N LEU A 263 -17.45 -16.72 -20.81
CA LEU A 263 -18.22 -16.58 -19.57
C LEU A 263 -17.27 -15.89 -18.58
N LEU A 264 -17.72 -14.75 -18.03
CA LEU A 264 -17.10 -14.11 -16.86
C LEU A 264 -16.43 -15.20 -16.04
N PRO A 265 -15.14 -15.12 -15.68
CA PRO A 265 -14.68 -15.97 -14.62
C PRO A 265 -15.68 -15.67 -13.50
N GLN A 266 -16.57 -16.64 -13.22
CA GLN A 266 -17.33 -16.63 -11.98
C GLN A 266 -16.28 -16.23 -10.99
N SER A 267 -16.49 -15.07 -10.36
CA SER A 267 -15.56 -14.50 -9.40
C SER A 267 -14.89 -15.69 -8.75
N MET A 268 -13.58 -15.85 -8.92
CA MET A 268 -12.85 -16.78 -8.09
C MET A 268 -13.02 -16.19 -6.69
N THR A 269 -14.18 -16.42 -6.09
CA THR A 269 -14.35 -16.60 -4.68
C THR A 269 -13.26 -17.59 -4.42
N GLU A 270 -12.16 -17.06 -3.86
CA GLU A 270 -11.05 -17.86 -3.37
C GLU A 270 -11.65 -19.16 -2.90
N THR A 271 -11.19 -20.29 -3.45
CA THR A 271 -11.56 -21.62 -2.98
C THR A 271 -11.04 -21.77 -1.56
N SER A 272 -11.66 -21.03 -0.65
CA SER A 272 -11.65 -21.21 0.77
C SER A 272 -12.30 -22.56 0.93
N CYS A 273 -11.44 -23.58 1.02
CA CYS A 273 -11.82 -24.95 1.30
C CYS A 273 -12.90 -24.87 2.38
N SER A 274 -14.13 -25.27 2.03
CA SER A 274 -15.28 -25.20 2.93
C SER A 274 -15.87 -26.59 3.04
N VAL A 275 -15.85 -27.15 4.24
CA VAL A 275 -16.47 -28.44 4.51
C VAL A 275 -17.94 -28.19 4.80
N LYS A 276 -18.82 -28.85 4.05
CA LYS A 276 -20.27 -28.78 4.25
C LYS A 276 -20.71 -30.04 4.98
N MET A 277 -21.12 -29.89 6.24
CA MET A 277 -21.64 -31.00 7.07
C MET A 277 -23.11 -30.68 7.39
N GLY A 278 -24.04 -31.24 6.60
CA GLY A 278 -25.47 -30.92 6.69
C GLY A 278 -25.79 -29.47 6.29
N SER A 279 -26.47 -28.72 7.16
CA SER A 279 -26.88 -27.32 6.91
C SER A 279 -25.78 -26.29 7.20
N LEU A 280 -24.69 -26.70 7.85
CA LEU A 280 -23.60 -25.79 8.26
C LEU A 280 -22.47 -25.83 7.22
N LYS A 281 -22.07 -24.65 6.75
CA LYS A 281 -20.89 -24.44 5.91
C LYS A 281 -19.80 -23.82 6.78
N ALA A 282 -18.71 -24.55 7.02
CA ALA A 282 -17.57 -24.07 7.81
C ALA A 282 -16.29 -24.06 6.95
N GLY A 283 -15.38 -23.12 7.19
CA GLY A 283 -14.06 -23.14 6.57
C GLY A 283 -13.27 -24.38 7.01
N CYS A 284 -12.42 -24.92 6.14
CA CYS A 284 -11.60 -26.10 6.45
C CYS A 284 -10.65 -25.85 7.63
N LEU A 285 -10.19 -24.60 7.81
CA LEU A 285 -9.37 -24.22 8.96
C LEU A 285 -10.17 -24.29 10.26
N ASP A 286 -11.36 -23.67 10.30
CA ASP A 286 -12.27 -23.72 11.45
C ASP A 286 -12.68 -25.16 11.78
N PHE A 287 -12.96 -25.97 10.75
CA PHE A 287 -13.29 -27.37 10.92
C PHE A 287 -12.10 -28.17 11.46
N SER A 288 -10.89 -27.95 10.95
CA SER A 288 -9.68 -28.63 11.43
C SER A 288 -9.38 -28.27 12.89
N LEU A 289 -9.52 -27.01 13.28
CA LEU A 289 -9.35 -26.55 14.66
C LEU A 289 -10.42 -27.14 15.58
N ALA A 290 -11.68 -27.18 15.13
CA ALA A 290 -12.77 -27.80 15.89
C ALA A 290 -12.52 -29.31 16.10
N VAL A 291 -12.05 -30.03 15.07
CA VAL A 291 -11.70 -31.45 15.19
C VAL A 291 -10.57 -31.65 16.19
N VAL A 292 -9.49 -30.86 16.11
CA VAL A 292 -8.37 -30.93 17.07
C VAL A 292 -8.87 -30.65 18.49
N TYR A 293 -9.72 -29.65 18.68
CA TYR A 293 -10.28 -29.29 19.98
C TYR A 293 -11.18 -30.39 20.56
N ILE A 294 -12.02 -31.02 19.71
CA ILE A 294 -12.87 -32.15 20.10
C ILE A 294 -12.01 -33.36 20.47
N VAL A 295 -10.99 -33.69 19.67
CA VAL A 295 -10.06 -34.78 19.96
C VAL A 295 -9.34 -34.54 21.29
N PHE A 296 -8.90 -33.31 21.55
CA PHE A 296 -8.26 -32.94 22.81
C PHE A 296 -9.22 -33.07 24.01
N LEU A 297 -10.46 -32.57 23.89
CA LEU A 297 -11.49 -32.73 24.93
C LEU A 297 -11.82 -34.21 25.17
N CYS A 298 -11.97 -35.00 24.12
CA CYS A 298 -12.20 -36.44 24.22
C CYS A 298 -11.02 -37.14 24.90
N ALA A 299 -9.77 -36.77 24.59
CA ALA A 299 -8.59 -37.31 25.24
C ALA A 299 -8.56 -36.96 26.74
N ILE A 300 -8.93 -35.73 27.13
CA ILE A 300 -9.05 -35.33 28.53
C ILE A 300 -10.16 -36.10 29.25
N LEU A 301 -11.33 -36.26 28.63
CA LEU A 301 -12.45 -37.01 29.20
C LEU A 301 -12.12 -38.50 29.34
N LEU A 302 -11.50 -39.10 28.33
CA LEU A 302 -11.00 -40.47 28.37
C LEU A 302 -9.93 -40.63 29.45
N TRP A 303 -8.98 -39.69 29.55
CA TRP A 303 -7.99 -39.68 30.63
C TRP A 303 -8.68 -39.60 31.99
N GLY A 304 -9.64 -38.70 32.19
CA GLY A 304 -10.40 -38.57 33.43
C GLY A 304 -11.25 -39.81 33.78
N LEU A 305 -11.86 -40.45 32.80
CA LEU A 305 -12.61 -41.70 32.96
C LEU A 305 -11.68 -42.87 33.30
N LEU A 306 -10.54 -42.99 32.60
CA LEU A 306 -9.51 -43.99 32.87
C LEU A 306 -8.86 -43.78 34.24
N TYR A 307 -8.67 -42.53 34.66
CA TYR A 307 -8.19 -42.20 35.99
C TYR A 307 -9.21 -42.57 37.07
N ARG A 308 -10.52 -42.35 36.81
CA ARG A 308 -11.61 -42.79 37.69
C ARG A 308 -11.74 -44.31 37.80
N THR A 309 -11.50 -45.05 36.71
CA THR A 309 -11.52 -46.52 36.74
C THR A 309 -10.27 -47.11 37.38
N ARG A 310 -9.09 -46.49 37.21
CA ARG A 310 -7.87 -46.84 37.95
C ARG A 310 -7.97 -46.52 39.44
N GLY A 311 -8.59 -45.39 39.81
CA GLY A 311 -8.90 -45.05 41.20
C GLY A 311 -9.94 -45.98 41.86
N ARG A 312 -10.67 -46.79 41.07
CA ARG A 312 -11.58 -47.83 41.58
C ARG A 312 -10.92 -49.21 41.72
N THR A 313 -9.70 -49.43 41.21
CA THR A 313 -9.08 -50.76 41.13
C THR A 313 -7.74 -50.90 41.87
N GLY A 314 -7.42 -50.02 42.84
CA GLY A 314 -6.24 -50.23 43.68
C GLY A 314 -6.11 -49.35 44.92
N PHE A 315 -6.87 -49.65 45.99
CA PHE A 315 -6.44 -49.92 47.38
C PHE A 315 -7.66 -49.88 48.33
N PRO A 316 -7.70 -50.71 49.40
CA PRO A 316 -8.91 -50.95 50.18
C PRO A 316 -9.22 -49.82 51.17
N SER A 317 -10.51 -49.48 51.24
CA SER A 317 -11.26 -48.90 52.36
C SER A 317 -10.45 -48.45 53.58
N GLN A 318 -10.35 -47.14 53.80
CA GLN A 318 -10.79 -46.54 55.05
C GLN A 318 -11.02 -45.04 54.85
N THR A 319 -12.29 -44.63 54.80
CA THR A 319 -12.86 -43.52 55.57
C THR A 319 -14.36 -43.44 55.23
N LYS A 320 -15.19 -43.99 56.13
CA LYS A 320 -16.57 -43.50 56.28
C LYS A 320 -16.50 -42.09 56.87
N PRO A 321 -17.35 -41.14 56.44
CA PRO A 321 -17.50 -39.87 57.13
C PRO A 321 -18.41 -40.05 58.35
N PRO A 322 -18.17 -39.41 59.50
CA PRO A 322 -19.20 -39.30 60.52
C PRO A 322 -20.13 -38.13 60.19
N LYS A 323 -21.43 -38.40 60.24
CA LYS A 323 -22.51 -37.42 60.31
C LYS A 323 -22.47 -36.74 61.69
N ASN A 324 -22.79 -35.45 61.74
CA ASN A 324 -23.01 -34.68 62.96
C ASN A 324 -24.11 -35.30 63.84
N ALA A 325 -23.84 -35.42 65.13
CA ALA A 325 -24.80 -35.20 66.22
C ALA A 325 -24.01 -34.98 67.51
N ASP A 326 -24.35 -33.88 68.20
CA ASP A 326 -23.87 -33.51 69.53
C ASP A 326 -24.03 -34.65 70.55
N ASP A 327 -23.08 -34.80 71.49
CA ASP A 327 -23.25 -34.50 72.92
C ASP A 327 -22.21 -35.25 73.81
N LYS A 328 -21.67 -34.53 74.80
CA LYS A 328 -21.06 -34.96 76.09
C LYS A 328 -19.69 -35.69 76.17
N LEU A 329 -18.70 -34.90 76.61
CA LEU A 329 -17.94 -35.00 77.88
C LEU A 329 -17.72 -36.39 78.55
N HIS A 330 -16.44 -36.78 78.72
CA HIS A 330 -15.74 -37.21 79.97
C HIS A 330 -14.44 -37.96 79.59
N SER A 331 -13.26 -37.38 79.88
CA SER A 331 -12.37 -37.74 81.01
C SER A 331 -12.05 -39.24 81.12
N ASN A 332 -10.80 -39.66 80.88
CA ASN A 332 -9.75 -39.76 81.92
C ASN A 332 -8.52 -40.56 81.43
N ASN A 333 -7.33 -40.09 81.84
CA ASN A 333 -6.15 -40.83 82.30
C ASN A 333 -5.77 -42.22 81.72
N ASN A 334 -4.57 -42.34 81.14
CA ASN A 334 -3.35 -42.80 81.84
C ASN A 334 -2.21 -43.17 80.87
N GLY A 335 -1.00 -42.72 81.20
CA GLY A 335 0.17 -43.62 81.26
C GLY A 335 1.00 -43.87 80.01
N ASN A 336 2.23 -43.32 80.06
CA ASN A 336 3.51 -43.93 79.66
C ASN A 336 4.00 -43.81 78.20
N VAL A 337 5.11 -43.06 78.10
CA VAL A 337 6.12 -42.89 77.04
C VAL A 337 6.86 -44.25 76.82
N PRO A 338 7.25 -44.67 75.58
CA PRO A 338 8.43 -44.12 74.91
C PRO A 338 8.37 -43.90 73.38
N GLU A 339 9.01 -42.79 72.99
CA GLU A 339 9.99 -42.66 71.91
C GLU A 339 9.77 -43.46 70.61
N ASN A 340 9.46 -42.77 69.51
CA ASN A 340 10.01 -43.11 68.19
C ASN A 340 9.78 -42.01 67.15
N SER A 341 10.85 -41.76 66.39
CA SER A 341 10.97 -40.94 65.19
C SER A 341 9.70 -40.84 64.34
N VAL A 342 9.21 -39.61 64.14
CA VAL A 342 8.20 -39.33 63.10
C VAL A 342 8.88 -39.38 61.74
N GLN A 343 8.84 -40.57 61.14
CA GLN A 343 9.05 -40.77 59.72
C GLN A 343 7.96 -40.00 58.95
N VAL A 344 8.39 -39.04 58.14
CA VAL A 344 7.53 -38.42 57.12
C VAL A 344 7.07 -39.51 56.14
N PRO A 345 5.77 -39.66 55.85
CA PRO A 345 5.29 -40.71 54.96
C PRO A 345 5.77 -40.45 53.53
N LYS A 346 6.65 -41.32 53.02
CA LYS A 346 6.94 -41.45 51.58
C LYS A 346 5.72 -42.08 50.89
N ALA A 347 4.84 -41.27 50.32
CA ALA A 347 3.72 -41.77 49.51
C ALA A 347 3.53 -40.93 48.24
N ALA A 348 4.39 -41.21 47.25
CA ALA A 348 4.13 -41.21 45.81
C ALA A 348 5.48 -41.50 45.15
N SER A 349 5.55 -42.42 44.20
CA SER A 349 6.77 -42.71 43.44
C SER A 349 7.33 -41.42 42.84
N SER A 350 8.34 -40.83 43.48
CA SER A 350 9.05 -39.68 42.91
C SER A 350 9.62 -40.14 41.58
N SER A 351 9.23 -39.50 40.50
CA SER A 351 9.77 -39.80 39.17
C SER A 351 11.31 -39.76 39.25
N ILE A 352 11.99 -40.65 38.52
CA ILE A 352 13.47 -40.70 38.49
C ILE A 352 14.05 -39.31 38.22
N VAL A 353 13.36 -38.53 37.39
CA VAL A 353 13.69 -37.14 37.06
C VAL A 353 13.62 -36.22 38.28
N GLN A 354 12.59 -36.32 39.12
CA GLN A 354 12.46 -35.50 40.33
C GLN A 354 13.55 -35.84 41.36
N THR A 355 13.91 -37.11 41.51
CA THR A 355 15.03 -37.53 42.37
C THR A 355 16.37 -37.01 41.82
N TYR A 356 16.59 -37.05 40.51
CA TYR A 356 17.79 -36.50 39.89
C TYR A 356 17.88 -34.98 40.04
N MET A 357 16.80 -34.25 39.73
CA MET A 357 16.72 -32.80 39.85
C MET A 357 16.92 -32.34 41.30
N SER A 358 16.26 -32.96 42.26
CA SER A 358 16.46 -32.65 43.69
C SER A 358 17.90 -32.92 44.13
N THR A 359 18.51 -34.03 43.69
CA THR A 359 19.92 -34.33 44.02
C THR A 359 20.88 -33.30 43.40
N PHE A 360 20.61 -32.89 42.14
CA PHE A 360 21.37 -31.85 41.45
C PHE A 360 21.28 -30.50 42.17
N PHE A 361 20.06 -30.02 42.46
CA PHE A 361 19.87 -28.74 43.16
C PHE A 361 20.41 -28.76 44.58
N ARG A 362 20.36 -29.90 45.28
CA ARG A 362 21.00 -30.05 46.59
C ARG A 362 22.51 -29.89 46.50
N ARG A 363 23.14 -30.60 45.57
CA ARG A 363 24.60 -30.53 45.38
C ARG A 363 25.04 -29.16 44.89
N HIS A 364 24.28 -28.56 43.97
CA HIS A 364 24.52 -27.21 43.45
C HIS A 364 24.37 -26.16 44.55
N GLY A 365 23.30 -26.21 45.36
CA GLY A 365 23.10 -25.28 46.48
C GLY A 365 24.22 -25.31 47.51
N VAL A 366 24.71 -26.50 47.89
CA VAL A 366 25.88 -26.64 48.77
C VAL A 366 27.16 -26.12 48.11
N PHE A 367 27.32 -26.32 46.80
CA PHE A 367 28.48 -25.81 46.08
C PHE A 367 28.50 -24.27 46.02
N VAL A 368 27.36 -23.64 45.70
CA VAL A 368 27.24 -22.18 45.61
C VAL A 368 27.45 -21.52 46.97
N THR A 369 26.97 -22.12 48.06
CA THR A 369 27.14 -21.56 49.42
C THR A 369 28.58 -21.64 49.93
N ARG A 370 29.32 -22.70 49.59
CA ARG A 370 30.74 -22.85 49.95
C ARG A 370 31.67 -21.97 49.14
N HIS A 371 31.40 -21.78 47.85
CA HIS A 371 32.25 -20.99 46.95
C HIS A 371 31.50 -19.87 46.20
N PRO A 372 30.85 -18.92 46.91
CA PRO A 372 29.97 -17.94 46.28
C PRO A 372 30.71 -16.93 45.39
N LEU A 373 31.95 -16.55 45.75
CA LEU A 373 32.77 -15.64 44.94
C LEU A 373 33.13 -16.27 43.58
N LEU A 374 33.56 -17.54 43.60
CA LEU A 374 33.95 -18.26 42.40
C LEU A 374 32.76 -18.41 41.45
N VAL A 375 31.60 -18.82 41.97
CA VAL A 375 30.38 -18.97 41.17
C VAL A 375 29.93 -17.63 40.59
N LEU A 376 29.95 -16.55 41.38
CA LEU A 376 29.56 -15.22 40.92
C LEU A 376 30.48 -14.73 39.78
N CYS A 377 31.81 -14.83 39.96
CA CYS A 377 32.76 -14.43 38.92
C CYS A 377 32.65 -15.30 37.66
N ALA A 378 32.51 -16.62 37.81
CA ALA A 378 32.39 -17.53 36.67
C ALA A 378 31.09 -17.31 35.87
N SER A 379 29.98 -17.05 36.57
CA SER A 379 28.69 -16.81 35.93
C SER A 379 28.57 -15.44 35.25
N LEU A 380 29.22 -14.40 35.80
CA LEU A 380 29.29 -13.08 35.16
C LEU A 380 30.24 -13.04 33.96
N LEU A 381 31.28 -13.89 33.94
CA LEU A 381 32.24 -13.93 32.83
C LEU A 381 31.58 -14.26 31.50
N VAL A 382 30.66 -15.22 31.48
CA VAL A 382 29.99 -15.69 30.25
C VAL A 382 29.23 -14.56 29.54
N PRO A 383 28.24 -13.87 30.14
CA PRO A 383 27.53 -12.81 29.46
C PRO A 383 28.41 -11.60 29.14
N ILE A 384 29.42 -11.28 29.97
CA ILE A 384 30.38 -10.20 29.67
C ILE A 384 31.15 -10.50 28.37
N LEU A 385 31.60 -11.75 28.19
CA LEU A 385 32.25 -12.16 26.94
C LEU A 385 31.29 -12.09 25.75
N LEU A 386 30.02 -12.47 25.93
CA LEU A 386 29.01 -12.36 24.88
C LEU A 386 28.74 -10.89 24.50
N CYS A 387 28.76 -9.97 25.47
CA CYS A 387 28.60 -8.53 25.23
C CYS A 387 29.69 -7.94 24.32
N ILE A 388 30.88 -8.55 24.21
CA ILE A 388 31.91 -8.12 23.24
C ILE A 388 31.37 -8.17 21.81
N GLY A 389 30.43 -9.08 21.52
CA GLY A 389 29.76 -9.18 20.21
C GLY A 389 28.95 -7.95 19.81
N LEU A 390 28.63 -7.04 20.76
CA LEU A 390 27.98 -5.76 20.49
C LEU A 390 28.85 -4.81 19.65
N ILE A 391 30.16 -5.06 19.48
CA ILE A 391 31.01 -4.28 18.57
C ILE A 391 30.50 -4.33 17.12
N ARG A 392 29.84 -5.42 16.71
CA ARG A 392 29.23 -5.57 15.38
C ARG A 392 27.74 -5.22 15.32
N PHE A 393 27.24 -4.48 16.31
CA PHE A 393 25.83 -4.16 16.43
C PHE A 393 25.33 -3.33 15.23
N LYS A 394 24.30 -3.85 14.55
CA LYS A 394 23.62 -3.19 13.43
C LYS A 394 22.12 -3.32 13.59
N VAL A 395 21.39 -2.23 13.39
CA VAL A 395 19.92 -2.19 13.46
C VAL A 395 19.33 -2.16 12.05
N GLU A 396 18.35 -3.01 11.77
CA GLU A 396 17.57 -2.96 10.54
C GLU A 396 16.32 -2.08 10.75
N THR A 397 16.19 -1.03 9.93
CA THR A 397 15.10 -0.03 10.03
C THR A 397 14.16 -0.05 8.82
N ARG A 398 14.39 -0.96 7.88
CA ARG A 398 13.62 -1.06 6.64
C ARG A 398 12.40 -1.96 6.80
N PRO A 399 11.17 -1.44 6.62
CA PRO A 399 9.95 -2.21 6.81
C PRO A 399 9.89 -3.47 5.92
N GLU A 400 10.27 -3.36 4.66
CA GLU A 400 10.18 -4.45 3.70
C GLU A 400 11.06 -5.64 4.10
N LYS A 401 12.24 -5.40 4.67
CA LYS A 401 13.12 -6.49 5.16
C LYS A 401 12.70 -7.06 6.50
N LEU A 402 11.87 -6.34 7.26
CA LEU A 402 11.34 -6.79 8.55
C LEU A 402 10.11 -7.68 8.36
N TRP A 403 9.25 -7.33 7.41
CA TRP A 403 7.92 -7.92 7.25
C TRP A 403 7.82 -8.92 6.08
N VAL A 404 8.67 -8.80 5.06
CA VAL A 404 8.68 -9.72 3.91
C VAL A 404 9.76 -10.77 4.09
N SER A 405 9.39 -12.05 3.96
CA SER A 405 10.36 -13.14 4.03
C SER A 405 11.29 -13.11 2.81
N PRO A 406 12.62 -13.21 2.98
CA PRO A 406 13.56 -13.15 1.86
C PRO A 406 13.42 -14.33 0.88
N GLY A 407 12.82 -15.44 1.31
CA GLY A 407 12.52 -16.59 0.43
C GLY A 407 11.10 -16.59 -0.15
N SER A 408 10.32 -15.53 0.04
CA SER A 408 8.97 -15.43 -0.51
C SER A 408 8.97 -15.15 -2.02
N GLN A 409 7.91 -15.57 -2.70
CA GLN A 409 7.71 -15.27 -4.12
C GLN A 409 7.71 -13.75 -4.38
N THR A 410 7.07 -12.96 -3.51
CA THR A 410 7.05 -11.50 -3.63
C THR A 410 8.45 -10.88 -3.54
N ALA A 411 9.32 -11.41 -2.66
CA ALA A 411 10.71 -10.94 -2.59
C ALA A 411 11.49 -11.25 -3.88
N TYR A 412 11.27 -12.44 -4.45
CA TYR A 412 11.86 -12.84 -5.73
C TYR A 412 11.36 -11.97 -6.90
N GLU A 413 10.04 -11.76 -7.01
CA GLU A 413 9.43 -10.92 -8.04
C GLU A 413 9.92 -9.48 -7.95
N LYS A 414 10.01 -8.94 -6.72
CA LYS A 414 10.59 -7.61 -6.49
C LYS A 414 12.05 -7.56 -6.93
N GLN A 415 12.87 -8.54 -6.56
CA GLN A 415 14.28 -8.58 -6.96
C GLN A 415 14.42 -8.72 -8.48
N TYR A 416 13.57 -9.51 -9.12
CA TYR A 416 13.52 -9.65 -10.57
C TYR A 416 13.17 -8.33 -11.25
N PHE A 417 12.14 -7.63 -10.76
CA PHE A 417 11.74 -6.31 -11.25
C PHE A 417 12.86 -5.27 -11.08
N ASP A 418 13.43 -5.17 -9.87
CA ASP A 418 14.46 -4.18 -9.55
C ASP A 418 15.76 -4.41 -10.36
N SER A 419 16.04 -5.65 -10.78
CA SER A 419 17.25 -6.00 -11.56
C SER A 419 17.11 -5.90 -13.07
N HIS A 420 15.92 -6.16 -13.62
CA HIS A 420 15.69 -6.16 -15.07
C HIS A 420 15.17 -4.82 -15.59
N LEU A 421 14.47 -4.06 -14.75
CA LEU A 421 13.91 -2.76 -15.12
C LEU A 421 14.66 -1.66 -14.40
N ALA A 422 14.15 -1.27 -13.24
CA ALA A 422 14.74 -0.34 -12.30
C ALA A 422 13.94 -0.47 -11.00
N PRO A 423 14.51 -0.12 -9.84
CA PRO A 423 13.72 -0.01 -8.63
C PRO A 423 12.59 0.99 -8.82
N PHE A 424 11.41 0.67 -8.29
CA PHE A 424 10.26 1.56 -8.32
C PHE A 424 10.63 2.92 -7.68
N TYR A 425 10.24 4.01 -8.33
CA TYR A 425 10.58 5.37 -7.93
C TYR A 425 9.96 5.74 -6.57
N ARG A 426 10.55 6.74 -5.92
CA ARG A 426 10.07 7.32 -4.66
C ARG A 426 9.01 8.37 -5.00
N ILE A 427 7.99 8.48 -4.15
CA ILE A 427 6.83 9.32 -4.41
C ILE A 427 6.73 10.38 -3.32
N GLU A 428 6.84 11.64 -3.72
CA GLU A 428 6.49 12.79 -2.88
C GLU A 428 5.19 13.39 -3.39
N GLN A 429 4.17 13.41 -2.52
CA GLN A 429 2.82 13.80 -2.91
C GLN A 429 2.31 14.98 -2.08
N LEU A 430 1.57 15.86 -2.75
CA LEU A 430 0.88 16.99 -2.16
C LEU A 430 -0.57 16.97 -2.65
N VAL A 431 -1.53 16.99 -1.73
CA VAL A 431 -2.96 17.01 -2.02
C VAL A 431 -3.56 18.27 -1.43
N LEU A 432 -4.06 19.15 -2.30
CA LEU A 432 -4.81 20.33 -1.92
C LEU A 432 -6.28 20.02 -2.13
N ALA A 433 -7.13 20.25 -1.15
CA ALA A 433 -8.56 20.01 -1.26
C ALA A 433 -9.37 21.19 -0.74
N THR A 434 -10.57 21.38 -1.31
CA THR A 434 -11.57 22.27 -0.75
C THR A 434 -12.31 21.56 0.38
N SER A 435 -12.50 22.26 1.51
CA SER A 435 -13.25 21.70 2.63
C SER A 435 -14.74 22.01 2.48
N ALA A 436 -15.60 21.01 2.68
CA ALA A 436 -17.05 21.18 2.75
C ALA A 436 -17.45 21.83 4.09
N SER A 437 -17.10 23.10 4.29
CA SER A 437 -17.49 23.85 5.49
C SER A 437 -18.95 24.32 5.38
N GLY A 438 -19.89 23.41 5.65
CA GLY A 438 -21.33 23.72 5.79
C GLY A 438 -22.18 23.61 4.51
N GLN A 439 -21.61 23.17 3.38
CA GLN A 439 -22.34 22.78 2.16
C GLN A 439 -22.33 21.26 1.98
N LEU A 440 -23.34 20.71 1.28
CA LEU A 440 -23.48 19.26 1.07
C LEU A 440 -22.39 18.68 0.14
N GLU A 441 -21.80 19.53 -0.70
CA GLU A 441 -20.73 19.20 -1.65
C GLU A 441 -19.60 20.21 -1.54
N ALA A 442 -18.35 19.75 -1.69
CA ALA A 442 -17.18 20.62 -1.67
C ALA A 442 -17.13 21.46 -2.96
N PRO A 443 -16.79 22.76 -2.90
CA PRO A 443 -16.71 23.60 -4.09
C PRO A 443 -15.59 23.13 -5.01
N THR A 444 -15.73 23.38 -6.31
CA THR A 444 -14.68 23.03 -7.28
C THR A 444 -13.37 23.74 -6.94
N ILE A 445 -12.27 22.98 -6.96
CA ILE A 445 -10.92 23.51 -6.77
C ILE A 445 -10.37 24.16 -8.04
N VAL A 446 -10.99 23.92 -9.20
CA VAL A 446 -10.57 24.39 -10.53
C VAL A 446 -10.91 25.88 -10.72
N ASN A 447 -10.17 26.75 -10.04
CA ASN A 447 -10.35 28.21 -10.06
C ASN A 447 -9.01 28.93 -10.27
N ASP A 448 -9.04 30.12 -10.89
CA ASP A 448 -7.85 30.91 -11.26
C ASP A 448 -6.92 31.16 -10.07
N ASN A 449 -7.52 31.57 -8.94
CA ASN A 449 -6.80 31.86 -7.70
C ASN A 449 -6.06 30.62 -7.17
N ASN A 450 -6.67 29.43 -7.30
CA ASN A 450 -6.09 28.19 -6.84
C ASN A 450 -4.96 27.72 -7.77
N PHE A 451 -5.07 27.95 -9.08
CA PHE A 451 -3.98 27.72 -10.04
C PHE A 451 -2.79 28.63 -9.77
N LYS A 452 -3.04 29.93 -9.53
CA LYS A 452 -2.00 30.89 -9.15
C LYS A 452 -1.31 30.52 -7.85
N LEU A 453 -2.06 30.08 -6.85
CA LEU A 453 -1.50 29.52 -5.61
C LEU A 453 -0.61 28.31 -5.91
N LEU A 454 -1.07 27.40 -6.78
CA LEU A 454 -0.32 26.20 -7.12
C LEU A 454 1.00 26.51 -7.84
N PHE A 455 1.02 27.51 -8.73
CA PHE A 455 2.27 28.02 -9.34
C PHE A 455 3.23 28.60 -8.30
N GLN A 456 2.73 29.30 -7.28
CA GLN A 456 3.57 29.81 -6.18
C GLN A 456 4.19 28.67 -5.37
N ILE A 457 3.42 27.62 -5.10
CA ILE A 457 3.88 26.42 -4.40
C ILE A 457 4.94 25.69 -5.23
N GLN A 458 4.66 25.46 -6.52
CA GLN A 458 5.59 24.80 -7.45
C GLN A 458 6.93 25.55 -7.49
N LYS A 459 6.90 26.89 -7.60
CA LYS A 459 8.11 27.72 -7.58
C LYS A 459 8.94 27.54 -6.31
N LYS A 460 8.30 27.53 -5.14
CA LYS A 460 9.00 27.28 -3.86
C LYS A 460 9.65 25.91 -3.80
N ILE A 461 9.02 24.89 -4.38
CA ILE A 461 9.56 23.52 -4.45
C ILE A 461 10.74 23.46 -5.43
N ASP A 462 10.65 24.13 -6.58
CA ASP A 462 11.72 24.19 -7.56
C ASP A 462 12.95 24.97 -7.06
N ASP A 463 12.74 25.98 -6.22
CA ASP A 463 13.79 26.78 -5.57
C ASP A 463 14.44 26.06 -4.37
N LEU A 464 13.84 24.97 -3.87
CA LEU A 464 14.35 24.23 -2.71
C LEU A 464 15.73 23.63 -3.00
N ARG A 465 16.68 23.87 -2.08
CA ARG A 465 18.03 23.30 -2.12
C ARG A 465 18.35 22.64 -0.78
N ALA A 466 18.63 21.35 -0.80
CA ALA A 466 19.04 20.59 0.37
C ALA A 466 20.55 20.38 0.40
N ASN A 467 21.18 20.47 1.58
CA ASN A 467 22.61 20.19 1.72
C ASN A 467 22.83 18.73 2.14
N TYR A 468 23.57 17.97 1.34
CA TYR A 468 24.00 16.62 1.67
C TYR A 468 25.50 16.45 1.40
N SER A 469 26.27 16.16 2.45
CA SER A 469 27.73 15.92 2.37
C SER A 469 28.52 17.04 1.67
N GLY A 470 28.11 18.30 1.84
CA GLY A 470 28.74 19.47 1.21
C GLY A 470 28.30 19.73 -0.24
N SER A 471 27.39 18.92 -0.78
CA SER A 471 26.76 19.15 -2.09
C SER A 471 25.33 19.67 -1.92
N THR A 472 24.97 20.71 -2.68
CA THR A 472 23.59 21.18 -2.78
C THR A 472 22.81 20.32 -3.77
N VAL A 473 21.68 19.77 -3.33
CA VAL A 473 20.80 18.90 -4.10
C VAL A 473 19.51 19.63 -4.40
N SER A 474 19.12 19.68 -5.67
CA SER A 474 17.85 20.21 -6.14
C SER A 474 16.92 19.09 -6.63
N LEU A 475 15.64 19.40 -6.84
CA LEU A 475 14.67 18.44 -7.40
C LEU A 475 15.12 17.94 -8.79
N ALA A 476 15.64 18.83 -9.62
CA ALA A 476 16.11 18.51 -10.98
C ALA A 476 17.26 17.50 -11.04
N ASP A 477 18.00 17.33 -9.94
CA ASP A 477 19.11 16.38 -9.82
C ASP A 477 18.66 14.95 -9.47
N ILE A 478 17.48 14.82 -8.85
CA ILE A 478 17.00 13.55 -8.26
C ILE A 478 15.71 13.03 -8.91
N CYS A 479 14.92 13.89 -9.55
CA CYS A 479 13.65 13.53 -10.16
C CYS A 479 13.79 12.49 -11.29
N LEU A 480 12.72 11.72 -11.52
CA LEU A 480 12.61 10.81 -12.66
C LEU A 480 12.49 11.61 -13.97
N LYS A 481 13.32 11.26 -14.97
CA LYS A 481 13.34 11.91 -16.30
C LYS A 481 13.15 10.87 -17.41
N PRO A 482 11.93 10.69 -17.94
CA PRO A 482 11.66 9.70 -18.98
C PRO A 482 12.45 9.94 -20.28
N LEU A 483 12.57 11.21 -20.70
CA LEU A 483 13.29 11.63 -21.91
C LEU A 483 14.57 12.44 -21.59
N SER A 484 15.14 12.28 -20.38
CA SER A 484 16.38 12.89 -19.87
C SER A 484 16.42 14.42 -19.68
N THR A 485 15.51 15.20 -20.27
CA THR A 485 15.51 16.68 -20.16
C THR A 485 14.84 17.15 -18.87
N ASP A 486 13.54 16.85 -18.72
CA ASP A 486 12.66 17.43 -17.72
C ASP A 486 12.14 16.38 -16.73
N CYS A 487 11.82 16.84 -15.52
CA CYS A 487 11.24 16.00 -14.48
C CYS A 487 9.81 15.58 -14.82
N ALA A 488 9.46 14.33 -14.54
CA ALA A 488 8.11 13.78 -14.67
C ALA A 488 7.17 14.26 -13.55
N THR A 489 7.13 15.56 -13.27
CA THR A 489 6.20 16.15 -12.29
C THR A 489 4.77 15.98 -12.76
N GLN A 490 3.93 15.30 -11.99
CA GLN A 490 2.51 15.11 -12.29
C GLN A 490 1.72 16.19 -11.55
N SER A 491 1.20 17.15 -12.30
CA SER A 491 0.42 18.27 -11.78
C SER A 491 -0.48 18.82 -12.87
N VAL A 492 -1.61 19.42 -12.50
CA VAL A 492 -2.48 20.15 -13.44
C VAL A 492 -1.76 21.32 -14.12
N LEU A 493 -0.69 21.83 -13.51
CA LEU A 493 0.16 22.87 -14.10
C LEU A 493 0.90 22.41 -15.37
N GLN A 494 1.01 21.10 -15.61
CA GLN A 494 1.66 20.57 -16.80
C GLN A 494 0.89 20.86 -18.09
N TYR A 495 -0.42 21.11 -18.03
CA TYR A 495 -1.18 21.58 -19.20
C TYR A 495 -0.73 22.96 -19.69
N PHE A 496 -0.01 23.70 -18.85
CA PHE A 496 0.64 24.97 -19.17
C PHE A 496 2.17 24.84 -19.22
N GLN A 497 2.69 23.62 -19.29
CA GLN A 497 4.12 23.29 -19.27
C GLN A 497 4.88 23.96 -18.11
N LEU A 498 4.23 24.07 -16.93
CA LEU A 498 4.77 24.71 -15.73
C LEU A 498 5.13 26.20 -15.92
N ASP A 499 4.64 26.86 -16.97
CA ASP A 499 4.87 28.29 -17.23
C ASP A 499 3.66 29.13 -16.79
N PRO A 500 3.80 30.01 -15.78
CA PRO A 500 2.70 30.86 -15.34
C PRO A 500 2.24 31.85 -16.41
N LYS A 501 3.11 32.26 -17.35
CA LYS A 501 2.71 33.20 -18.42
C LYS A 501 1.70 32.58 -19.37
N LYS A 502 1.89 31.30 -19.73
CA LYS A 502 0.93 30.58 -20.57
C LYS A 502 -0.43 30.45 -19.91
N HIS A 503 -0.46 30.32 -18.58
CA HIS A 503 -1.71 30.33 -17.84
C HIS A 503 -2.40 31.69 -17.87
N ASP A 504 -1.66 32.79 -17.70
CA ASP A 504 -2.22 34.14 -17.80
C ASP A 504 -2.76 34.45 -19.22
N ASP A 505 -2.14 33.90 -20.27
CA ASP A 505 -2.56 34.11 -21.67
C ASP A 505 -3.76 33.23 -22.09
N LEU A 506 -3.78 31.95 -21.69
CA LEU A 506 -4.77 30.96 -22.12
C LEU A 506 -5.96 30.80 -21.16
N GLY A 507 -5.77 31.15 -19.89
CA GLY A 507 -6.78 31.06 -18.84
C GLY A 507 -7.15 29.63 -18.43
N ILE A 508 -8.17 29.51 -17.55
CA ILE A 508 -8.67 28.23 -17.04
C ILE A 508 -9.38 27.40 -18.12
N ASP A 509 -9.95 28.05 -19.13
CA ASP A 509 -10.72 27.34 -20.16
C ASP A 509 -9.82 26.39 -20.96
N HIS A 510 -8.52 26.72 -21.10
CA HIS A 510 -7.53 25.79 -21.62
C HIS A 510 -7.34 24.55 -20.74
N ALA A 511 -7.32 24.71 -19.41
CA ALA A 511 -7.23 23.55 -18.51
C ALA A 511 -8.47 22.65 -18.65
N LYS A 512 -9.67 23.22 -18.73
CA LYS A 512 -10.92 22.46 -18.95
C LYS A 512 -10.91 21.76 -20.31
N PHE A 513 -10.44 22.44 -21.35
CA PHE A 513 -10.27 21.85 -22.67
C PHE A 513 -9.30 20.66 -22.62
N CYS A 514 -8.16 20.81 -21.95
CA CYS A 514 -7.20 19.73 -21.76
C CYS A 514 -7.74 18.59 -20.90
N PHE A 515 -8.68 18.80 -19.98
CA PHE A 515 -9.30 17.68 -19.26
C PHE A 515 -10.03 16.72 -20.19
N GLU A 516 -10.57 17.21 -21.30
CA GLU A 516 -11.25 16.41 -22.32
C GLU A 516 -10.29 15.95 -23.43
N HIS A 517 -9.24 16.73 -23.72
CA HIS A 517 -8.34 16.54 -24.88
C HIS A 517 -6.87 16.30 -24.51
N TYR A 518 -6.58 15.83 -23.29
CA TYR A 518 -5.22 15.70 -22.72
C TYR A 518 -4.25 14.86 -23.55
N SER A 519 -4.76 13.96 -24.41
CA SER A 519 -3.95 13.10 -25.27
C SER A 519 -3.98 13.48 -26.74
N SER A 520 -5.03 14.15 -27.20
CA SER A 520 -5.25 14.46 -28.62
C SER A 520 -4.60 15.78 -29.06
N GLU A 521 -4.41 16.72 -28.13
CA GLU A 521 -3.89 18.05 -28.45
C GLU A 521 -2.45 18.25 -27.96
N GLU A 522 -1.55 18.68 -28.85
CA GLU A 522 -0.14 18.89 -28.52
C GLU A 522 0.06 20.00 -27.47
N THR A 523 -0.82 21.00 -27.46
CA THR A 523 -0.76 22.12 -26.49
C THR A 523 -1.05 21.68 -25.05
N CYS A 524 -1.64 20.49 -24.86
CA CYS A 524 -1.93 19.88 -23.56
C CYS A 524 -0.84 18.92 -23.09
N LEU A 525 0.22 18.68 -23.89
CA LEU A 525 1.32 17.81 -23.49
C LEU A 525 2.16 18.48 -22.39
N SER A 526 2.68 17.66 -21.48
CA SER A 526 3.61 18.10 -20.42
C SER A 526 4.96 18.58 -20.97
N THR A 527 5.78 19.18 -20.10
CA THR A 527 7.16 19.57 -20.45
C THR A 527 8.00 18.42 -20.98
N PHE A 528 7.76 17.20 -20.48
CA PHE A 528 8.43 15.98 -20.92
C PHE A 528 7.69 15.25 -22.05
N GLN A 529 6.83 15.95 -22.79
CA GLN A 529 6.13 15.50 -24.00
C GLN A 529 5.20 14.29 -23.81
N SER A 530 4.75 14.04 -22.58
CA SER A 530 3.77 13.00 -22.29
C SER A 530 2.38 13.60 -22.03
N PRO A 531 1.30 12.93 -22.45
CA PRO A 531 -0.04 13.26 -21.96
C PRO A 531 -0.12 12.99 -20.45
N ILE A 532 -0.88 13.82 -19.74
CA ILE A 532 -1.16 13.67 -18.32
C ILE A 532 -2.64 13.33 -18.17
N ASP A 533 -2.94 12.19 -17.58
CA ASP A 533 -4.32 11.78 -17.34
C ASP A 533 -4.91 12.62 -16.19
N PRO A 534 -6.03 13.36 -16.41
CA PRO A 534 -6.70 14.13 -15.37
C PRO A 534 -7.03 13.33 -14.11
N SER A 535 -7.30 12.03 -14.23
CA SER A 535 -7.64 11.15 -13.10
C SER A 535 -6.48 10.93 -12.12
N THR A 536 -5.23 11.20 -12.55
CA THR A 536 -4.03 11.07 -11.71
C THR A 536 -3.67 12.35 -10.96
N ILE A 537 -4.15 13.51 -11.45
CA ILE A 537 -3.80 14.85 -10.94
C ILE A 537 -4.99 15.59 -10.30
N LEU A 538 -6.20 15.07 -10.46
CA LEU A 538 -7.42 15.60 -9.86
C LEU A 538 -8.07 14.54 -8.97
N GLY A 539 -8.81 14.98 -7.96
CA GLY A 539 -9.54 14.11 -7.04
C GLY A 539 -10.95 14.63 -6.73
N GLY A 540 -11.83 13.70 -6.35
CA GLY A 540 -13.18 14.01 -5.87
C GLY A 540 -14.09 14.64 -6.93
N PHE A 541 -14.17 14.00 -8.11
CA PHE A 541 -15.08 14.34 -9.20
C PHE A 541 -16.06 13.18 -9.50
N PRO A 542 -17.29 13.46 -9.99
CA PRO A 542 -18.25 12.43 -10.36
C PRO A 542 -18.01 11.92 -11.79
N GLY A 543 -17.78 10.61 -11.94
CA GLY A 543 -17.63 9.96 -13.25
C GLY A 543 -16.43 10.50 -14.04
N SER A 544 -16.70 11.14 -15.19
CA SER A 544 -15.68 11.74 -16.07
C SER A 544 -15.72 13.28 -16.09
N ASN A 545 -16.41 13.92 -15.13
CA ASN A 545 -16.53 15.38 -15.08
C ASN A 545 -15.42 16.01 -14.23
N PHE A 546 -14.24 16.16 -14.82
CA PHE A 546 -13.05 16.68 -14.12
C PHE A 546 -13.16 18.15 -13.70
N THR A 547 -14.08 18.93 -14.30
CA THR A 547 -14.30 20.34 -13.96
C THR A 547 -14.84 20.53 -12.54
N GLU A 548 -15.56 19.53 -12.02
CA GLU A 548 -16.15 19.52 -10.67
C GLU A 548 -15.21 18.90 -9.62
N ALA A 549 -13.93 18.70 -9.95
CA ALA A 549 -12.96 18.16 -9.00
C ALA A 549 -12.84 19.04 -7.74
N SER A 550 -12.72 18.39 -6.58
CA SER A 550 -12.58 19.03 -5.27
C SER A 550 -11.14 19.01 -4.74
N ALA A 551 -10.23 18.28 -5.38
CA ALA A 551 -8.83 18.20 -4.98
C ALA A 551 -7.84 18.24 -6.17
N PHE A 552 -6.70 18.90 -5.96
CA PHE A 552 -5.51 18.79 -6.78
C PHE A 552 -4.55 17.79 -6.14
N VAL A 553 -4.08 16.84 -6.95
CA VAL A 553 -3.06 15.87 -6.57
C VAL A 553 -1.80 16.19 -7.36
N ILE A 554 -0.74 16.51 -6.63
CA ILE A 554 0.57 16.81 -7.21
C ILE A 554 1.52 15.73 -6.75
N THR A 555 2.19 15.10 -7.71
CA THR A 555 3.12 14.01 -7.44
C THR A 555 4.47 14.33 -8.08
N TYR A 556 5.53 14.24 -7.29
CA TYR A 556 6.92 14.36 -7.72
C TYR A 556 7.56 12.96 -7.65
N PRO A 557 7.83 12.31 -8.79
CA PRO A 557 8.55 11.05 -8.82
C PRO A 557 10.06 11.28 -8.71
N VAL A 558 10.70 10.66 -7.72
CA VAL A 558 12.15 10.73 -7.49
C VAL A 558 12.81 9.38 -7.76
N ASN A 559 13.96 9.39 -8.42
CA ASN A 559 14.68 8.15 -8.75
C ASN A 559 15.08 7.39 -7.49
N ASN A 560 14.67 6.13 -7.43
CA ASN A 560 15.09 5.22 -6.37
C ASN A 560 16.37 4.48 -6.78
N LYS A 561 17.18 4.07 -5.81
CA LYS A 561 18.36 3.21 -6.04
C LYS A 561 18.30 1.99 -5.13
N VAL A 562 18.76 0.85 -5.67
CA VAL A 562 18.87 -0.39 -4.92
C VAL A 562 19.97 -0.24 -3.87
N GLU A 563 19.58 -0.17 -2.61
CA GLU A 563 20.47 0.17 -1.52
C GLU A 563 21.42 -0.99 -1.17
N THR A 564 22.60 -1.01 -1.79
CA THR A 564 23.65 -2.03 -1.52
C THR A 564 24.52 -1.67 -0.32
N THR A 565 24.83 -0.39 -0.14
CA THR A 565 25.80 0.12 0.85
C THR A 565 25.20 1.08 1.89
N GLY A 566 23.91 1.43 1.79
CA GLY A 566 23.19 2.26 2.77
C GLY A 566 23.31 3.78 2.59
N GLN A 567 23.98 4.25 1.53
CA GLN A 567 24.28 5.66 1.32
C GLN A 567 23.76 6.22 -0.02
N GLU A 568 23.28 5.36 -0.91
CA GLU A 568 22.93 5.71 -2.30
C GLU A 568 21.69 6.63 -2.39
N ASN A 569 20.73 6.48 -1.49
CA ASN A 569 19.52 7.31 -1.41
C ASN A 569 19.66 8.51 -0.45
N GLY A 570 20.86 8.75 0.08
CA GLY A 570 21.08 9.82 1.07
C GLY A 570 20.74 11.23 0.55
N LYS A 571 21.01 11.49 -0.73
CA LYS A 571 20.66 12.76 -1.38
C LYS A 571 19.15 12.98 -1.49
N ALA A 572 18.41 11.94 -1.89
CA ALA A 572 16.95 11.99 -2.00
C ALA A 572 16.31 12.20 -0.61
N MET A 573 16.71 11.42 0.40
CA MET A 573 16.22 11.58 1.77
C MET A 573 16.52 12.97 2.37
N ALA A 574 17.67 13.57 2.04
CA ALA A 574 17.99 14.93 2.48
C ALA A 574 17.07 15.98 1.85
N TRP A 575 16.76 15.82 0.56
CA TRP A 575 15.80 16.69 -0.14
C TRP A 575 14.38 16.49 0.38
N GLU A 576 13.93 15.25 0.58
CA GLU A 576 12.60 14.93 1.12
C GLU A 576 12.38 15.56 2.51
N ARG A 577 13.38 15.53 3.39
CA ARG A 577 13.29 16.19 4.71
C ARG A 577 13.18 17.72 4.59
N ALA A 578 13.96 18.32 3.69
CA ALA A 578 13.86 19.75 3.41
C ALA A 578 12.48 20.10 2.82
N TYR A 579 11.93 19.23 1.95
CA TYR A 579 10.61 19.35 1.37
C TYR A 579 9.51 19.31 2.45
N ILE A 580 9.55 18.34 3.36
CA ILE A 580 8.59 18.28 4.49
C ILE A 580 8.63 19.57 5.33
N ASN A 581 9.83 20.08 5.63
CA ASN A 581 9.98 21.30 6.42
C ASN A 581 9.41 22.52 5.69
N LEU A 582 9.73 22.69 4.41
CA LEU A 582 9.16 23.74 3.55
C LEU A 582 7.63 23.65 3.52
N VAL A 583 7.09 22.44 3.38
CA VAL A 583 5.63 22.24 3.33
C VAL A 583 4.99 22.61 4.66
N LYS A 584 5.56 22.21 5.79
CA LYS A 584 5.03 22.50 7.14
C LYS A 584 5.13 23.98 7.51
N GLU A 585 6.26 24.62 7.24
CA GLU A 585 6.56 25.97 7.74
C GLU A 585 6.03 27.07 6.82
N GLU A 586 6.02 26.87 5.50
CA GLU A 586 5.68 27.91 4.54
C GLU A 586 4.43 27.62 3.71
N ILE A 587 4.30 26.40 3.16
CA ILE A 587 3.20 26.08 2.23
C ILE A 587 1.89 25.88 3.00
N LEU A 588 1.91 25.16 4.11
CA LEU A 588 0.72 24.91 4.93
C LEU A 588 0.01 26.20 5.37
N PRO A 589 0.68 27.20 5.98
CA PRO A 589 0.00 28.46 6.33
C PRO A 589 -0.50 29.22 5.09
N MET A 590 0.20 29.15 3.95
CA MET A 590 -0.23 29.78 2.70
C MET A 590 -1.54 29.17 2.16
N VAL A 591 -1.67 27.84 2.22
CA VAL A 591 -2.86 27.11 1.76
C VAL A 591 -4.04 27.33 2.71
N LEU A 592 -3.79 27.31 4.02
CA LEU A 592 -4.82 27.59 5.04
C LEU A 592 -5.36 29.02 4.93
N ALA A 593 -4.53 30.00 4.57
CA ALA A 593 -4.97 31.38 4.33
C ALA A 593 -5.99 31.52 3.19
N GLN A 594 -6.07 30.53 2.29
CA GLN A 594 -7.02 30.48 1.18
C GLN A 594 -8.23 29.57 1.47
N ASN A 595 -8.45 29.17 2.74
CA ASN A 595 -9.51 28.24 3.17
C ASN A 595 -9.44 26.85 2.51
N LEU A 596 -8.24 26.41 2.13
CA LEU A 596 -7.99 25.08 1.57
C LEU A 596 -7.34 24.16 2.62
N THR A 597 -7.52 22.86 2.46
CA THR A 597 -6.81 21.84 3.26
C THR A 597 -5.63 21.29 2.49
N LEU A 598 -4.55 21.00 3.21
CA LEU A 598 -3.32 20.45 2.66
C LEU A 598 -2.99 19.12 3.33
N SER A 599 -2.78 18.08 2.52
CA SER A 599 -2.18 16.82 2.95
C SER A 599 -0.91 16.58 2.13
N PHE A 600 0.11 16.02 2.75
CA PHE A 600 1.37 15.75 2.09
C PHE A 600 2.00 14.47 2.62
N SER A 601 2.78 13.82 1.78
CA SER A 601 3.56 12.63 2.15
C SER A 601 4.87 12.61 1.37
N SER A 602 5.84 11.93 1.94
CA SER A 602 7.08 11.56 1.26
C SER A 602 7.43 10.13 1.63
N GLU A 603 8.28 9.49 0.84
CA GLU A 603 8.69 8.12 1.11
C GLU A 603 9.48 7.99 2.44
N SER A 604 10.30 8.98 2.81
CA SER A 604 11.01 8.98 4.10
C SER A 604 10.15 9.34 5.32
N SER A 605 9.02 10.05 5.16
CA SER A 605 8.22 10.49 6.30
C SER A 605 7.69 9.35 7.15
N ILE A 606 7.34 8.20 6.55
CA ILE A 606 6.85 7.04 7.30
C ILE A 606 7.93 6.52 8.26
N LYS A 607 9.17 6.43 7.77
CA LYS A 607 10.32 5.97 8.55
C LYS A 607 10.68 6.95 9.66
N ASP A 608 10.70 8.25 9.35
CA ASP A 608 11.06 9.28 10.31
C ASP A 608 9.96 9.43 11.40
N GLU A 609 8.68 9.32 11.06
CA GLU A 609 7.58 9.38 12.02
C GLU A 609 7.54 8.17 12.96
N LEU A 610 7.81 6.96 12.44
CA LEU A 610 7.94 5.75 13.26
C LEU A 610 9.11 5.85 14.25
N ASN A 611 10.23 6.42 13.83
CA ASN A 611 11.37 6.66 14.74
C ASN A 611 11.02 7.71 15.80
N ARG A 612 10.28 8.77 15.45
CA ARG A 612 9.85 9.82 16.39
C ARG A 612 9.00 9.23 17.52
N GLU A 613 8.00 8.41 17.17
CA GLU A 613 7.13 7.75 18.15
C GLU A 613 7.93 6.84 19.09
N SER A 614 8.82 6.00 18.54
CA SER A 614 9.67 5.13 19.38
C SER A 614 10.57 5.90 20.35
N THR A 615 11.13 7.05 19.93
CA THR A 615 11.93 7.89 20.84
C THR A 615 11.10 8.58 21.91
N ALA A 616 9.82 8.86 21.65
CA ALA A 616 8.92 9.47 22.63
C ALA A 616 8.58 8.49 23.75
N ASP A 617 8.41 7.20 23.44
CA ASP A 617 8.07 6.16 24.41
C ASP A 617 9.23 5.76 25.33
N ALA A 618 10.48 6.04 24.93
CA ALA A 618 11.67 5.69 25.69
C ALA A 618 11.65 6.22 27.14
N ILE A 619 11.14 7.43 27.37
CA ILE A 619 11.04 8.03 28.72
C ILE A 619 10.04 7.25 29.58
N THR A 620 8.87 6.93 29.02
CA THR A 620 7.83 6.16 29.71
C THR A 620 8.35 4.77 30.12
N ILE A 621 9.12 4.13 29.24
CA ILE A 621 9.76 2.84 29.51
C ILE A 621 10.75 2.95 30.68
N VAL A 622 11.62 3.98 30.71
CA VAL A 622 12.56 4.19 31.83
C VAL A 622 11.82 4.39 33.15
N VAL A 623 10.73 5.17 33.15
CA VAL A 623 9.90 5.36 34.35
C VAL A 623 9.29 4.04 34.81
N SER A 624 8.80 3.21 33.89
CA SER A 624 8.23 1.89 34.21
C SER A 624 9.26 0.97 34.89
N TYR A 625 10.52 0.99 34.43
CA TYR A 625 11.60 0.22 35.05
C TYR A 625 11.94 0.70 36.46
N ILE A 626 11.95 2.01 36.71
CA ILE A 626 12.18 2.57 38.04
C ILE A 626 11.06 2.14 39.01
N VAL A 627 9.80 2.20 38.58
CA VAL A 627 8.65 1.78 39.39
C VAL A 627 8.70 0.28 39.67
N MET A 628 9.04 -0.54 38.68
CA MET A 628 9.18 -1.98 38.85
C MET A 628 10.33 -2.33 39.81
N PHE A 629 11.46 -1.65 39.70
CA PHE A 629 12.58 -1.78 40.63
C PHE A 629 12.19 -1.42 42.07
N ALA A 630 11.44 -0.32 42.25
CA ALA A 630 10.93 0.08 43.56
C ALA A 630 9.98 -0.98 44.13
N TYR A 631 9.09 -1.55 43.30
CA TYR A 631 8.20 -2.64 43.68
C TYR A 631 8.98 -3.87 44.17
N ILE A 632 9.96 -4.36 43.40
CA ILE A 632 10.79 -5.53 43.75
C ILE A 632 11.54 -5.30 45.06
N SER A 633 12.14 -4.13 45.20
CA SER A 633 12.89 -3.75 46.41
C SER A 633 11.98 -3.74 47.66
N PHE A 634 10.72 -3.36 47.48
CA PHE A 634 9.73 -3.33 48.56
C PHE A 634 9.15 -4.70 48.88
N THR A 635 8.81 -5.52 47.89
CA THR A 635 8.22 -6.86 48.11
C THR A 635 9.23 -7.83 48.71
N LEU A 636 10.50 -7.73 48.33
CA LEU A 636 11.57 -8.54 48.89
C LEU A 636 11.98 -8.10 50.31
N GLY A 637 11.68 -6.89 50.74
CA GLY A 637 12.01 -6.39 52.08
C GLY A 637 11.16 -7.06 53.18
N ASP A 638 11.77 -7.37 54.32
CA ASP A 638 10.99 -7.77 55.50
C ASP A 638 10.40 -6.53 56.19
N ARG A 639 9.23 -6.67 56.82
CA ARG A 639 8.63 -5.63 57.69
C ARG A 639 8.93 -5.91 59.17
N PRO A 640 10.10 -5.50 59.71
CA PRO A 640 10.34 -5.54 61.13
C PRO A 640 9.49 -4.49 61.87
N SER A 641 9.24 -4.77 63.14
CA SER A 641 8.47 -3.92 64.06
C SER A 641 9.15 -2.59 64.43
N ARG A 642 10.40 -2.35 64.01
CA ARG A 642 11.21 -1.17 64.38
C ARG A 642 11.81 -0.49 63.15
N LEU A 643 11.67 0.84 63.04
CA LEU A 643 12.11 1.63 61.88
C LEU A 643 13.61 1.50 61.55
N TRP A 644 14.47 1.35 62.55
CA TRP A 644 15.92 1.18 62.35
C TRP A 644 16.33 -0.22 61.88
N ALA A 645 15.50 -1.23 62.16
CA ALA A 645 15.71 -2.58 61.64
C ALA A 645 15.32 -2.68 60.16
N LEU A 646 14.46 -1.77 59.65
CA LEU A 646 14.11 -1.73 58.22
C LEU A 646 15.33 -1.51 57.32
N PHE A 647 16.32 -0.71 57.76
CA PHE A 647 17.54 -0.44 56.98
C PHE A 647 18.51 -1.62 56.90
N VAL A 648 18.39 -2.60 57.79
CA VAL A 648 19.17 -3.86 57.76
C VAL A 648 18.41 -4.95 57.03
N SER A 649 17.09 -4.99 57.21
CA SER A 649 16.18 -5.97 56.63
C SER A 649 15.70 -5.63 55.21
N SER A 650 16.00 -4.43 54.70
CA SER A 650 15.75 -4.10 53.30
C SER A 650 16.64 -4.93 52.38
N LYS A 651 16.11 -5.23 51.18
CA LYS A 651 16.74 -6.06 50.15
C LYS A 651 16.92 -5.27 48.84
N VAL A 652 17.15 -3.96 48.96
CA VAL A 652 17.32 -3.01 47.83
C VAL A 652 18.55 -3.39 47.02
N LEU A 653 19.68 -3.72 47.66
CA LEU A 653 20.90 -4.11 46.95
C LEU A 653 20.72 -5.45 46.19
N LEU A 654 19.99 -6.38 46.79
CA LEU A 654 19.66 -7.67 46.17
C LEU A 654 18.73 -7.47 44.95
N GLY A 655 17.69 -6.64 45.09
CA GLY A 655 16.80 -6.26 44.00
C GLY A 655 17.54 -5.55 42.85
N LEU A 656 18.45 -4.63 43.17
CA LEU A 656 19.22 -3.88 42.17
C LEU A 656 20.15 -4.82 41.39
N SER A 657 20.82 -5.70 42.12
CA SER A 657 21.70 -6.70 41.51
C SER A 657 20.91 -7.68 40.65
N GLY A 658 19.68 -8.04 41.04
CA GLY A 658 18.75 -8.82 40.22
C GLY A 658 18.43 -8.15 38.89
N VAL A 659 17.98 -6.88 38.90
CA VAL A 659 17.70 -6.13 37.66
C VAL A 659 18.94 -6.00 36.78
N VAL A 660 20.12 -5.79 37.37
CA VAL A 660 21.39 -5.74 36.61
C VAL A 660 21.70 -7.09 35.94
N LEU A 661 21.44 -8.22 36.62
CA LEU A 661 21.62 -9.55 36.03
C LEU A 661 20.67 -9.79 34.84
N VAL A 662 19.40 -9.36 34.96
CA VAL A 662 18.43 -9.42 33.85
C VAL A 662 18.91 -8.58 32.66
N MET A 663 19.35 -7.34 32.89
CA MET A 663 19.83 -6.49 31.80
C MET A 663 21.09 -7.07 31.14
N LEU A 664 21.97 -7.68 31.94
CA LEU A 664 23.16 -8.36 31.44
C LEU A 664 22.82 -9.60 30.60
N SER A 665 21.74 -10.34 30.91
CA SER A 665 21.28 -11.48 30.09
C SER A 665 20.75 -11.02 28.73
N VAL A 666 20.00 -9.92 28.70
CA VAL A 666 19.47 -9.31 27.47
C VAL A 666 20.60 -8.80 26.58
N LEU A 667 21.55 -8.06 27.16
CA LEU A 667 22.74 -7.58 26.43
C LEU A 667 23.63 -8.73 25.96
N GLY A 668 23.77 -9.80 26.75
CA GLY A 668 24.50 -11.01 26.37
C GLY A 668 23.86 -11.72 25.17
N SER A 669 22.53 -11.83 25.15
CA SER A 669 21.78 -12.38 24.00
C SER A 669 21.98 -11.52 22.75
N MET A 670 21.84 -10.19 22.87
CA MET A 670 22.08 -9.27 21.77
C MET A 670 23.52 -9.34 21.25
N GLY A 671 24.50 -9.44 22.15
CA GLY A 671 25.91 -9.60 21.82
C GLY A 671 26.20 -10.90 21.07
N PHE A 672 25.64 -12.02 21.52
CA PHE A 672 25.77 -13.32 20.85
C PHE A 672 25.26 -13.27 19.40
N PHE A 673 24.03 -12.82 19.19
CA PHE A 673 23.45 -12.76 17.83
C PHE A 673 24.11 -11.70 16.94
N SER A 674 24.56 -10.59 17.52
CA SER A 674 25.37 -9.59 16.82
C SER A 674 26.72 -10.17 16.35
N ALA A 675 27.38 -11.01 17.16
CA ALA A 675 28.60 -11.71 16.77
C ALA A 675 28.38 -12.70 15.61
N VAL A 676 27.23 -13.38 15.61
CA VAL A 676 26.79 -14.27 14.52
C VAL A 676 26.43 -13.49 13.24
N GLY A 677 26.18 -12.19 13.34
CA GLY A 677 25.87 -11.31 12.21
C GLY A 677 24.36 -11.14 11.95
N VAL A 678 23.51 -11.51 12.90
CA VAL A 678 22.07 -11.24 12.83
C VAL A 678 21.82 -9.78 13.21
N LYS A 679 21.15 -9.03 12.34
CA LYS A 679 20.80 -7.63 12.61
C LYS A 679 19.71 -7.55 13.69
N SER A 680 19.85 -6.59 14.59
CA SER A 680 18.85 -6.29 15.61
C SER A 680 17.73 -5.41 15.03
N THR A 681 16.59 -5.35 15.72
CA THR A 681 15.44 -4.52 15.35
C THR A 681 15.07 -3.60 16.52
N LEU A 682 14.32 -2.53 16.22
CA LEU A 682 13.82 -1.61 17.25
C LEU A 682 12.93 -2.33 18.26
N ILE A 683 12.03 -3.20 17.77
CA ILE A 683 11.10 -4.01 18.57
C ILE A 683 11.86 -4.88 19.60
N ILE A 684 13.00 -5.45 19.20
CA ILE A 684 13.83 -6.27 20.10
C ILE A 684 14.39 -5.44 21.27
N MET A 685 14.86 -4.23 21.00
CA MET A 685 15.42 -3.36 22.04
C MET A 685 14.35 -2.85 23.02
N GLU A 686 13.10 -2.75 22.57
CA GLU A 686 12.00 -2.22 23.36
C GLU A 686 11.30 -3.32 24.18
N VAL A 687 10.92 -4.43 23.55
CA VAL A 687 10.03 -5.43 24.15
C VAL A 687 10.78 -6.50 24.95
N ILE A 688 11.95 -6.94 24.48
CA ILE A 688 12.67 -8.05 25.14
C ILE A 688 13.10 -7.72 26.58
N PRO A 689 13.67 -6.53 26.88
CA PRO A 689 14.06 -6.25 28.25
C PRO A 689 12.87 -6.21 29.21
N PHE A 690 11.68 -5.81 28.75
CA PHE A 690 10.45 -5.88 29.55
C PHE A 690 10.00 -7.32 29.81
N LEU A 691 9.98 -8.16 28.76
CA LEU A 691 9.59 -9.56 28.85
C LEU A 691 10.50 -10.34 29.81
N VAL A 692 11.81 -10.22 29.63
CA VAL A 692 12.79 -10.96 30.44
C VAL A 692 12.81 -10.43 31.88
N LEU A 693 12.57 -9.14 32.09
CA LEU A 693 12.42 -8.61 33.45
C LEU A 693 11.19 -9.17 34.16
N ALA A 694 10.04 -9.29 33.48
CA ALA A 694 8.83 -9.86 34.07
C ALA A 694 9.03 -11.31 34.51
N VAL A 695 9.62 -12.15 33.65
CA VAL A 695 9.96 -13.55 33.97
C VAL A 695 10.99 -13.61 35.10
N GLY A 696 12.06 -12.82 34.98
CA GLY A 696 13.17 -12.92 35.92
C GLY A 696 12.82 -12.46 37.33
N VAL A 697 11.99 -11.42 37.45
CA VAL A 697 11.50 -10.92 38.74
C VAL A 697 10.66 -11.97 39.47
N ASP A 698 9.80 -12.69 38.76
CA ASP A 698 8.98 -13.75 39.35
C ASP A 698 9.86 -14.85 39.95
N ASN A 699 10.81 -15.37 39.16
CA ASN A 699 11.76 -16.38 39.62
C ASN A 699 12.60 -15.91 40.81
N MET A 700 13.08 -14.66 40.78
CA MET A 700 13.84 -14.06 41.88
C MET A 700 13.00 -13.96 43.17
N CYS A 701 11.74 -13.54 43.07
CA CYS A 701 10.84 -13.44 44.21
C CYS A 701 10.54 -14.81 44.82
N ILE A 702 10.22 -15.81 44.00
CA ILE A 702 9.94 -17.18 44.47
C ILE A 702 11.18 -17.74 45.18
N LEU A 703 12.38 -17.53 44.63
CA LEU A 703 13.63 -18.02 45.23
C LEU A 703 13.91 -17.37 46.60
N VAL A 704 13.79 -16.05 46.72
CA VAL A 704 14.00 -15.34 47.99
C VAL A 704 12.95 -15.74 49.03
N HIS A 705 11.68 -15.85 48.65
CA HIS A 705 10.62 -16.28 49.55
C HIS A 705 10.80 -17.74 50.01
N ALA A 706 11.29 -18.63 49.15
CA ALA A 706 11.59 -20.00 49.52
C ALA A 706 12.71 -20.09 50.57
N VAL A 707 13.77 -19.27 50.42
CA VAL A 707 14.86 -19.20 51.41
C VAL A 707 14.35 -18.64 52.74
N LYS A 708 13.50 -17.61 52.72
CA LYS A 708 12.89 -17.03 53.93
C LYS A 708 11.94 -17.98 54.66
N ARG A 709 11.27 -18.89 53.94
CA ARG A 709 10.30 -19.84 54.53
C ARG A 709 10.97 -20.98 55.31
N GLN A 710 12.24 -21.28 55.04
CA GLN A 710 12.99 -22.30 55.76
C GLN A 710 13.19 -21.88 57.24
N PRO A 711 13.28 -22.82 58.20
CA PRO A 711 13.41 -22.49 59.63
C PRO A 711 14.78 -21.87 60.00
N ASP A 712 14.80 -20.93 60.95
CA ASP A 712 15.98 -20.16 61.38
C ASP A 712 17.03 -20.95 62.18
N GLY A 713 16.71 -22.19 62.59
CA GLY A 713 17.60 -23.04 63.37
C GLY A 713 18.60 -23.86 62.54
N ILE A 714 18.60 -23.75 61.21
CA ILE A 714 19.43 -24.53 60.30
C ILE A 714 20.57 -23.65 59.74
N VAL A 715 21.76 -24.23 59.53
CA VAL A 715 22.92 -23.56 58.93
C VAL A 715 22.57 -22.98 57.56
N LEU A 716 23.06 -21.76 57.25
CA LEU A 716 22.77 -21.04 56.00
C LEU A 716 23.00 -21.89 54.73
N GLU A 717 24.03 -22.75 54.73
CA GLU A 717 24.32 -23.67 53.62
C GLU A 717 23.15 -24.62 53.34
N GLU A 718 22.60 -25.23 54.39
CA GLU A 718 21.53 -26.21 54.28
C GLU A 718 20.17 -25.52 54.05
N ARG A 719 19.97 -24.32 54.61
CA ARG A 719 18.80 -23.48 54.33
C ARG A 719 18.67 -23.14 52.84
N ILE A 720 19.73 -22.64 52.21
CA ILE A 720 19.72 -22.30 50.76
C ILE A 720 19.62 -23.56 49.92
N SER A 721 20.31 -24.64 50.30
CA SER A 721 20.21 -25.93 49.62
C SER A 721 18.77 -26.49 49.66
N ASN A 722 18.09 -26.46 50.79
CA ASN A 722 16.73 -26.98 50.92
C ASN A 722 15.72 -26.14 50.12
N ALA A 723 15.85 -24.81 50.16
CA ALA A 723 15.03 -23.92 49.35
C ALA A 723 15.21 -24.15 47.84
N LEU A 724 16.45 -24.38 47.38
CA LEU A 724 16.74 -24.65 45.97
C LEU A 724 16.21 -26.03 45.51
N VAL A 725 16.17 -27.02 46.40
CA VAL A 725 15.55 -28.33 46.13
C VAL A 725 14.03 -28.23 46.00
N GLU A 726 13.40 -27.38 46.81
CA GLU A 726 11.95 -27.16 46.79
C GLU A 726 11.49 -26.44 45.50
N VAL A 727 12.20 -25.38 45.11
CA VAL A 727 11.75 -24.47 44.04
C VAL A 727 12.49 -24.64 42.72
N GLY A 728 13.77 -25.04 42.75
CA GLY A 728 14.64 -25.14 41.57
C GLY A 728 14.06 -25.97 40.41
N PRO A 729 13.43 -27.14 40.64
CA PRO A 729 12.80 -27.92 39.58
C PRO A 729 11.64 -27.18 38.90
N SER A 730 10.86 -26.39 39.65
CA SER A 730 9.73 -25.63 39.11
C SER A 730 10.20 -24.47 38.23
N ILE A 731 11.20 -23.69 38.69
CA ILE A 731 11.80 -22.61 37.91
C ILE A 731 12.42 -23.15 36.62
N THR A 732 13.14 -24.27 36.71
CA THR A 732 13.76 -24.90 35.53
C THR A 732 12.73 -25.37 34.51
N LEU A 733 11.62 -25.95 34.97
CA LEU A 733 10.56 -26.39 34.08
C LEU A 733 9.88 -25.20 33.38
N ALA A 734 9.61 -24.12 34.12
CA ALA A 734 9.01 -22.91 33.57
C ALA A 734 9.92 -22.26 32.53
N SER A 735 11.18 -21.97 32.87
CA SER A 735 12.14 -21.35 31.94
C SER A 735 12.44 -22.24 30.74
N LEU A 736 12.54 -23.56 30.91
CA LEU A 736 12.74 -24.47 29.77
C LEU A 736 11.52 -24.47 28.83
N ALA A 737 10.30 -24.43 29.37
CA ALA A 737 9.09 -24.34 28.56
C ALA A 737 9.05 -23.04 27.75
N GLU A 738 9.41 -21.91 28.36
CA GLU A 738 9.51 -20.61 27.68
C GLU A 738 10.57 -20.60 26.57
N VAL A 739 11.78 -21.10 26.86
CA VAL A 739 12.86 -21.21 25.87
C VAL A 739 12.43 -22.08 24.68
N LEU A 740 11.77 -23.21 24.94
CA LEU A 740 11.26 -24.09 23.88
C LEU A 740 10.14 -23.41 23.08
N ALA A 741 9.22 -22.70 23.73
CA ALA A 741 8.14 -21.98 23.06
C ALA A 741 8.67 -20.87 22.12
N PHE A 742 9.64 -20.07 22.59
CA PHE A 742 10.32 -19.08 21.75
C PHE A 742 11.15 -19.75 20.64
N SER A 743 11.81 -20.87 20.92
CA SER A 743 12.59 -21.62 19.91
C SER A 743 11.70 -22.15 18.78
N VAL A 744 10.51 -22.66 19.08
CA VAL A 744 9.52 -23.08 18.07
C VAL A 744 9.01 -21.87 17.28
N SER A 745 8.80 -20.74 17.95
CA SER A 745 8.36 -19.49 17.30
C SER A 745 9.40 -18.92 16.31
N ALA A 746 10.67 -19.30 16.43
CA ALA A 746 11.74 -18.91 15.50
C ALA A 746 11.66 -19.61 14.13
N ILE A 747 10.74 -20.57 13.94
CA ILE A 747 10.50 -21.23 12.64
C ILE A 747 9.70 -20.31 11.70
N ASN A 748 9.07 -19.27 12.22
CA ASN A 748 8.26 -18.35 11.43
C ASN A 748 9.06 -17.71 10.27
N PRO A 749 8.48 -17.62 9.06
CA PRO A 749 9.18 -17.09 7.89
C PRO A 749 9.36 -15.55 7.93
N MET A 750 8.57 -14.86 8.77
CA MET A 750 8.64 -13.41 8.97
C MET A 750 9.93 -13.02 9.72
N PRO A 751 10.85 -12.25 9.12
CA PRO A 751 12.16 -11.96 9.72
C PRO A 751 12.10 -11.29 11.09
N ALA A 752 11.18 -10.32 11.30
CA ALA A 752 11.06 -9.60 12.56
C ALA A 752 10.68 -10.53 13.73
N THR A 753 9.66 -11.39 13.55
CA THR A 753 9.19 -12.31 14.60
C THR A 753 10.19 -13.45 14.83
N ARG A 754 10.86 -13.90 13.76
CA ARG A 754 11.94 -14.89 13.83
C ARG A 754 13.11 -14.38 14.65
N ALA A 755 13.60 -13.18 14.36
CA ALA A 755 14.70 -12.56 15.10
C ALA A 755 14.28 -12.31 16.56
N PHE A 756 13.10 -11.74 16.80
CA PHE A 756 12.57 -11.53 18.15
C PHE A 756 12.57 -12.84 18.97
N SER A 757 12.07 -13.92 18.38
CA SER A 757 11.98 -15.23 19.04
C SER A 757 13.35 -15.84 19.35
N MET A 758 14.32 -15.72 18.44
CA MET A 758 15.70 -16.18 18.67
C MET A 758 16.35 -15.41 19.84
N PHE A 759 16.24 -14.09 19.85
CA PHE A 759 16.83 -13.24 20.89
C PHE A 759 16.15 -13.48 22.24
N ALA A 760 14.82 -13.63 22.28
CA ALA A 760 14.06 -13.92 23.49
C ALA A 760 14.43 -15.29 24.07
N ALA A 761 14.52 -16.34 23.26
CA ALA A 761 14.91 -17.68 23.71
C ALA A 761 16.29 -17.69 24.37
N MET A 762 17.28 -17.03 23.77
CA MET A 762 18.63 -16.93 24.34
C MET A 762 18.66 -16.04 25.59
N ALA A 763 17.90 -14.94 25.60
CA ALA A 763 17.86 -14.03 26.76
C ALA A 763 17.24 -14.73 27.99
N VAL A 764 16.12 -15.42 27.83
CA VAL A 764 15.48 -16.19 28.91
C VAL A 764 16.38 -17.35 29.37
N LEU A 765 17.09 -18.02 28.45
CA LEU A 765 18.05 -19.06 28.81
C LEU A 765 19.21 -18.51 29.66
N LEU A 766 19.81 -17.40 29.23
CA LEU A 766 20.88 -16.74 29.98
C LEU A 766 20.38 -16.21 31.33
N ASP A 767 19.17 -15.67 31.37
CA ASP A 767 18.52 -15.19 32.59
C ASP A 767 18.32 -16.33 33.61
N PHE A 768 17.77 -17.46 33.17
CA PHE A 768 17.64 -18.67 34.00
C PHE A 768 18.99 -19.14 34.57
N LEU A 769 20.02 -19.21 33.73
CA LEU A 769 21.36 -19.62 34.18
C LEU A 769 21.92 -18.65 35.22
N LEU A 770 21.81 -17.34 34.99
CA LEU A 770 22.26 -16.31 35.93
C LEU A 770 21.46 -16.32 37.23
N GLN A 771 20.16 -16.64 37.20
CA GLN A 771 19.35 -16.76 38.41
C GLN A 771 19.75 -17.94 39.28
N VAL A 772 19.94 -19.13 38.68
CA VAL A 772 20.30 -20.34 39.41
C VAL A 772 21.76 -20.32 39.91
N THR A 773 22.63 -19.47 39.34
CA THR A 773 24.03 -19.34 39.76
C THR A 773 24.34 -18.01 40.46
N ALA A 774 24.31 -16.89 39.74
CA ALA A 774 24.78 -15.60 40.21
C ALA A 774 23.84 -15.04 41.27
N PHE A 775 22.53 -15.13 41.05
CA PHE A 775 21.54 -14.60 41.99
C PHE A 775 21.49 -15.43 43.29
N VAL A 776 21.59 -16.76 43.23
CA VAL A 776 21.75 -17.60 44.44
C VAL A 776 23.01 -17.20 45.23
N ALA A 777 24.14 -16.93 44.56
CA ALA A 777 25.35 -16.45 45.23
C ALA A 777 25.16 -15.07 45.89
N LEU A 778 24.42 -14.17 45.24
CA LEU A 778 24.06 -12.87 45.81
C LEU A 778 23.14 -13.01 47.02
N ILE A 779 22.20 -13.95 47.02
CA ILE A 779 21.38 -14.29 48.19
C ILE A 779 22.27 -14.75 49.34
N VAL A 780 23.28 -15.60 49.10
CA VAL A 780 24.24 -16.01 50.14
C VAL A 780 24.92 -14.79 50.77
N TYR A 781 25.40 -13.85 49.95
CA TYR A 781 26.04 -12.63 50.45
C TYR A 781 25.09 -11.73 51.23
N ASP A 782 23.86 -11.60 50.76
CA ASP A 782 22.84 -10.78 51.39
C ASP A 782 22.38 -11.35 52.75
N PHE A 783 22.23 -12.67 52.88
CA PHE A 783 21.95 -13.31 54.17
C PHE A 783 23.15 -13.24 55.13
N ARG A 784 24.39 -13.46 54.64
CA ARG A 784 25.61 -13.24 55.47
C ARG A 784 25.72 -11.80 55.95
N ARG A 785 25.37 -10.83 55.11
CA ARG A 785 25.32 -9.39 55.48
C ARG A 785 24.28 -9.15 56.58
N ALA A 786 23.10 -9.75 56.44
CA ALA A 786 22.01 -9.60 57.41
C ALA A 786 22.37 -10.21 58.77
N GLU A 787 23.00 -11.39 58.80
CA GLU A 787 23.52 -12.02 60.04
C GLU A 787 24.59 -11.15 60.72
N ASP A 788 25.43 -10.46 59.94
CA ASP A 788 26.46 -9.53 60.43
C ASP A 788 25.92 -8.17 60.92
N GLY A 789 24.61 -7.90 60.81
CA GLY A 789 23.99 -6.64 61.24
C GLY A 789 24.44 -5.40 60.46
N ARG A 790 24.78 -5.54 59.17
CA ARG A 790 25.22 -4.44 58.30
C ARG A 790 24.05 -3.84 57.50
N ILE A 791 24.13 -2.53 57.22
CA ILE A 791 23.11 -1.79 56.46
C ILE A 791 23.13 -2.21 54.97
N ASP A 792 21.95 -2.28 54.35
CA ASP A 792 21.75 -2.75 52.96
C ASP A 792 22.39 -1.85 51.90
N CYS A 793 22.04 -0.56 51.88
CA CYS A 793 22.55 0.39 50.88
C CYS A 793 24.02 0.79 51.09
N VAL A 794 24.57 0.57 52.29
CA VAL A 794 25.97 0.88 52.66
C VAL A 794 26.55 -0.31 53.44
N PRO A 795 26.99 -1.37 52.75
CA PRO A 795 27.44 -2.61 53.39
C PRO A 795 28.71 -2.47 54.25
N CYS A 796 29.36 -1.29 54.24
CA CYS A 796 30.51 -0.96 55.08
C CYS A 796 30.13 -0.51 56.50
N ALA A 797 28.86 -0.17 56.77
CA ALA A 797 28.41 0.33 58.07
C ALA A 797 27.67 -0.76 58.88
N ARG A 798 28.10 -0.98 60.13
CA ARG A 798 27.42 -1.88 61.10
C ARG A 798 26.60 -1.08 62.10
N LEU A 799 25.42 -1.58 62.47
CA LEU A 799 24.70 -1.06 63.66
C LEU A 799 25.39 -1.56 64.93
N LYS A 800 25.68 -0.66 65.88
CA LYS A 800 26.24 -1.02 67.19
C LYS A 800 25.22 -1.84 67.98
N SER A 801 25.68 -2.96 68.54
CA SER A 801 24.93 -3.99 69.30
C SER A 801 24.18 -3.50 70.56
N SER A 802 24.19 -2.22 70.89
CA SER A 802 23.70 -1.71 72.19
C SER A 802 22.17 -1.61 72.32
N THR A 803 21.39 -2.09 71.35
CA THR A 803 19.92 -1.97 71.37
C THR A 803 19.16 -3.27 71.04
N VAL A 804 19.87 -4.42 71.03
CA VAL A 804 19.30 -5.75 70.72
C VAL A 804 19.38 -6.72 71.91
N ALA A 805 20.21 -6.45 72.93
CA ALA A 805 20.19 -7.20 74.18
C ALA A 805 19.33 -6.48 75.23
N GLY A 806 18.08 -6.89 75.37
CA GLY A 806 17.16 -6.40 76.40
C GLY A 806 15.98 -7.36 76.59
N ASP A 807 16.15 -8.24 77.59
CA ASP A 807 15.16 -9.08 78.27
C ASP A 807 14.46 -10.24 77.52
N SER A 808 15.12 -11.39 77.57
CA SER A 808 14.44 -12.64 77.94
C SER A 808 15.09 -13.22 79.20
N LYS A 809 14.62 -12.76 80.37
CA LYS A 809 14.85 -13.46 81.64
C LYS A 809 14.20 -14.84 81.57
N CYS A 810 15.00 -15.88 81.39
CA CYS A 810 14.62 -17.22 81.85
C CYS A 810 14.99 -17.34 83.34
N PRO A 811 14.07 -17.81 84.21
CA PRO A 811 14.39 -18.07 85.60
C PRO A 811 15.10 -19.42 85.70
N ASN A 812 16.42 -19.43 85.87
CA ASN A 812 17.13 -20.65 86.25
C ASN A 812 17.24 -20.74 87.78
N LYS A 813 16.51 -21.70 88.35
CA LYS A 813 17.02 -22.49 89.47
C LYS A 813 18.22 -23.29 88.94
N ASN A 814 19.39 -23.03 89.50
CA ASN A 814 20.60 -23.86 89.44
C ASN A 814 20.36 -25.26 90.06
N PRO A 815 21.34 -26.19 90.01
CA PRO A 815 22.51 -26.33 89.12
C PRO A 815 22.71 -27.78 88.60
N CYS A 816 23.68 -28.00 87.69
CA CYS A 816 24.68 -29.08 87.75
C CYS A 816 25.58 -28.96 86.49
N LEU A 817 26.85 -28.59 86.61
CA LEU A 817 28.06 -29.37 86.97
C LEU A 817 28.65 -30.18 85.79
N LEU A 818 29.81 -29.68 85.33
CA LEU A 818 31.00 -30.38 84.80
C LEU A 818 30.82 -31.56 83.83
N CYS A 819 31.25 -31.37 82.58
CA CYS A 819 32.48 -31.93 81.99
C CYS A 819 32.70 -31.37 80.58
#